data_AF-A0A2N0PVZ2-F1
#
_entry.id   AF-A0A2N0PVZ2-F1
#
_cell.length_a   1.000
_cell.length_b   1.000
_cell.length_c   1.000
_cell.angle_alpha   90.00
_cell.angle_beta   90.00
_cell.angle_gamma   90.00
#
_symmetry.space_group_name_H-M   'P 1'
#
loop_
_entity.id
_entity.type
_entity.pdbx_description
1 polymer ?
#
loop_
_entity_poly.entity_id
_entity_poly.type
_entity_poly.pdbx_seq_one_letter_code
_entity_poly.pdbx_strand_id
1 'polypeptide(L)'
;MIGEKDLNSNSQSFKAVDTPLNNDEQILNDIHSGSITSPTKSWEPILEKSINAIVSIKANRVRSFDTERAADYSATGFIVDKERGIILSNRHVVSPAPIVAQAIFRNYEEVELQPIYRDPVHDFGFFKFDPSKIKFMDLVQIPLCPEKAKVGIEIRVAGNDNCETLSILSGTLARLDRRAPLYGAGNYNDFNTFYLQAASGTSGGSSGSPVLDIEGNAVALNAGGTKEASSSFYLPLNRVKRALKYIQEGKEVPRGTLQTEFEYKPYDELRHLGLKSSIEQEIRKKFPDETGLLVVRIVLPKGPADGLLIPGDIIIRANKNMIANFTQLFSIIDDSVGEDIELTICRGKEQLDVKLKIQDLHSITPNRFVEIGGGIVNELSYQLAYSYSWSVGGPYIAEGGYMFTCASAWRMSIITSVNNIPTPSLNEFIEAMKTLPDGARVPIKFYHITNINNEKTSIMHVDRHWHKFKIAVRNDTTGLWNYEEMPPSPSIHSYKPETAQIQDLDESLQPAGKIWPSLVTVTFNLPYNVNGLRNTSNTQFYGAGVILSIDPPLILCDRYTVPISIGDIFITFANNIIIPGKLTYLHPLYNYAILTYDKTLLGKTPIKAIELSDKELVQGDSVYLVGICSDCTPVVKKTTVKRVTNVYLSKCYPLRWRGLNFEDVRLDDYVESLGGVLCDSDGNVQGLWLTYSAQDNKHNDLTYKCGFSISLVKPILNSLKLDEFPKLHGLDIEFWTIQISKAKDYGLSDEWVRKVESIPNSKNNLLRILNILDSTSPSGKSLEVGDIILMINNNMVTKMSDLPMAFHYSEEVDMLILRDGKELDIKIKTTPYYGKETTKIIGWSGAIIQEPYEAALERIKNVPTGVYVSFRFNGSPALKLSQGVWIVELQGREVNDIDSFLKAIYAHEKEIKEKPEENNDGYVRIKTISDTNVTEVVTMKLDPHYWGIWQLVEDKEALTGWKFIES
;
A
#
# COMPACT_ATOMS: atom_id res chain seq x y z
N MET A 1 -14.85 -7.30 10.77
CA MET A 1 -16.30 -7.45 10.99
C MET A 1 -16.82 -6.18 11.66
N ILE A 2 -17.56 -5.36 10.90
CA ILE A 2 -18.77 -4.59 11.22
C ILE A 2 -19.11 -3.93 9.87
N GLY A 3 -20.26 -4.32 9.30
CA GLY A 3 -20.67 -3.99 7.94
C GLY A 3 -21.47 -2.70 7.85
N GLU A 4 -21.31 -2.00 6.73
CA GLU A 4 -22.13 -0.88 6.29
C GLU A 4 -23.50 -1.39 5.81
N LYS A 5 -24.56 -0.67 6.21
CA LYS A 5 -25.93 -0.87 5.72
C LYS A 5 -26.30 0.28 4.79
N ASP A 6 -26.64 -0.09 3.56
CA ASP A 6 -27.31 0.73 2.56
C ASP A 6 -28.66 1.25 3.08
N LEU A 7 -28.95 2.53 2.83
CA LEU A 7 -30.29 3.11 2.92
C LEU A 7 -30.67 3.70 1.56
N ASN A 8 -31.56 2.98 0.87
CA ASN A 8 -32.20 3.38 -0.37
C ASN A 8 -33.09 4.62 -0.20
N SER A 9 -33.01 5.48 -1.20
CA SER A 9 -33.86 6.63 -1.44
C SER A 9 -35.29 6.22 -1.83
N ASN A 10 -36.28 6.87 -1.23
CA ASN A 10 -37.65 6.91 -1.73
C ASN A 10 -38.05 8.37 -1.92
N SER A 11 -38.27 8.73 -3.18
CA SER A 11 -38.76 10.02 -3.64
C SER A 11 -40.26 10.16 -3.38
N GLN A 12 -40.68 11.19 -2.65
CA GLN A 12 -42.04 11.72 -2.73
C GLN A 12 -42.00 13.24 -2.90
N SER A 13 -42.50 13.67 -4.05
CA SER A 13 -42.71 15.04 -4.48
C SER A 13 -43.86 15.69 -3.71
N PHE A 14 -43.66 16.88 -3.16
CA PHE A 14 -44.74 17.80 -2.79
C PHE A 14 -44.57 19.13 -3.53
N LYS A 15 -45.60 19.49 -4.30
CA LYS A 15 -45.79 20.78 -4.96
C LYS A 15 -46.17 21.83 -3.92
N ALA A 16 -45.62 23.04 -4.04
CA ALA A 16 -46.19 24.24 -3.44
C ALA A 16 -46.40 25.29 -4.54
N VAL A 17 -47.50 26.02 -4.39
CA VAL A 17 -48.21 26.85 -5.38
C VAL A 17 -47.78 28.31 -5.24
N ASP A 18 -47.53 28.96 -6.37
CA ASP A 18 -47.36 30.41 -6.53
C ASP A 18 -48.71 31.15 -6.44
N THR A 19 -48.76 32.29 -5.75
CA THR A 19 -49.29 33.56 -6.30
C THR A 19 -48.95 34.79 -5.41
N PRO A 20 -48.82 36.01 -5.98
CA PRO A 20 -48.05 37.15 -5.47
C PRO A 20 -48.93 38.31 -4.94
N LEU A 21 -48.31 39.34 -4.33
CA LEU A 21 -48.88 40.70 -4.23
C LEU A 21 -47.79 41.80 -4.18
N ASN A 22 -48.13 42.90 -4.87
CA ASN A 22 -47.39 44.09 -5.31
C ASN A 22 -46.74 45.00 -4.23
N ASN A 23 -45.64 45.68 -4.64
CA ASN A 23 -45.41 47.15 -4.76
C ASN A 23 -46.48 48.11 -4.18
N ASP A 24 -46.23 49.29 -3.60
CA ASP A 24 -45.17 50.30 -3.76
C ASP A 24 -45.26 51.39 -2.65
N GLU A 25 -44.27 52.30 -2.63
CA GLU A 25 -44.28 53.71 -2.12
C GLU A 25 -43.70 54.12 -0.74
N GLN A 26 -42.44 54.60 -0.84
CA GLN A 26 -41.80 55.82 -0.28
C GLN A 26 -42.55 56.74 0.70
N ILE A 27 -41.84 57.17 1.77
CA ILE A 27 -41.48 58.57 2.14
C ILE A 27 -41.15 58.61 3.65
N LEU A 28 -39.89 58.94 4.01
CA LEU A 28 -39.46 59.81 5.13
C LEU A 28 -37.93 59.71 5.38
N ASN A 29 -37.17 60.55 4.68
CA ASN A 29 -35.96 61.22 5.21
C ASN A 29 -36.47 62.51 5.90
N ASP A 30 -35.97 63.06 7.00
CA ASP A 30 -34.61 63.39 7.41
C ASP A 30 -34.61 63.64 8.93
N ILE A 31 -33.66 63.07 9.69
CA ILE A 31 -33.03 63.76 10.83
C ILE A 31 -31.56 63.34 10.87
N HIS A 32 -30.70 64.22 10.35
CA HIS A 32 -29.27 64.20 10.64
C HIS A 32 -29.03 64.55 12.12
N SER A 33 -28.37 63.66 12.85
CA SER A 33 -27.51 64.06 13.97
C SER A 33 -26.19 63.31 13.85
N GLY A 34 -25.10 64.08 13.82
CA GLY A 34 -23.77 63.58 13.53
C GLY A 34 -23.28 62.60 14.59
N SER A 35 -22.90 61.41 14.14
CA SER A 35 -21.93 60.58 14.86
C SER A 35 -20.64 60.62 14.05
N ILE A 36 -19.55 60.96 14.73
CA ILE A 36 -18.20 60.81 14.23
C ILE A 36 -17.99 59.30 14.08
N THR A 37 -18.19 58.78 12.88
CA THR A 37 -17.86 57.39 12.55
C THR A 37 -16.35 57.30 12.43
N SER A 38 -15.70 56.84 13.49
CA SER A 38 -14.40 56.18 13.40
C SER A 38 -14.45 55.21 12.22
N PRO A 39 -13.49 55.19 11.28
CA PRO A 39 -13.55 54.27 10.15
C PRO A 39 -13.60 52.84 10.70
N THR A 40 -14.71 52.15 10.48
CA THR A 40 -14.84 50.72 10.76
C THR A 40 -13.74 50.02 9.96
N LYS A 41 -12.79 49.39 10.66
CA LYS A 41 -11.71 48.63 10.00
C LYS A 41 -12.36 47.55 9.11
N SER A 42 -12.11 47.60 7.81
CA SER A 42 -12.59 46.60 6.84
C SER A 42 -11.58 45.46 6.69
N TRP A 43 -12.09 44.23 6.60
CA TRP A 43 -11.27 43.02 6.39
C TRP A 43 -10.70 42.94 4.96
N GLU A 44 -11.38 43.51 3.96
CA GLU A 44 -11.03 43.38 2.54
C GLU A 44 -9.57 43.76 2.22
N PRO A 45 -9.08 44.97 2.54
CA PRO A 45 -7.70 45.37 2.20
C PRO A 45 -6.64 44.55 2.96
N ILE A 46 -6.98 44.09 4.17
CA ILE A 46 -6.08 43.29 5.00
C ILE A 46 -5.97 41.87 4.43
N LEU A 47 -7.08 41.27 4.02
CA LEU A 47 -7.10 39.96 3.39
C LEU A 47 -6.39 40.00 2.04
N GLU A 48 -6.66 40.99 1.19
CA GLU A 48 -6.02 41.13 -0.12
C GLU A 48 -4.48 41.12 -0.02
N LYS A 49 -3.94 41.81 0.98
CA LYS A 49 -2.51 41.81 1.30
C LYS A 49 -2.03 40.48 1.89
N SER A 50 -2.77 39.94 2.87
CA SER A 50 -2.34 38.74 3.63
C SER A 50 -2.35 37.48 2.77
N ILE A 51 -3.27 37.38 1.81
CA ILE A 51 -3.38 36.24 0.89
C ILE A 51 -2.10 36.04 0.08
N ASN A 52 -1.39 37.11 -0.27
CA ASN A 52 -0.12 37.00 -1.00
C ASN A 52 1.01 36.36 -0.16
N ALA A 53 0.85 36.25 1.16
CA ALA A 53 1.77 35.52 2.04
C ALA A 53 1.38 34.05 2.23
N ILE A 54 0.19 33.64 1.80
CA ILE A 54 -0.37 32.30 2.01
C ILE A 54 -0.12 31.45 0.77
N VAL A 55 0.36 30.23 0.97
CA VAL A 55 0.73 29.30 -0.09
C VAL A 55 -0.01 27.98 0.07
N SER A 56 -0.31 27.35 -1.07
CA SER A 56 -0.72 25.95 -1.09
C SER A 56 0.53 25.07 -1.11
N ILE A 57 0.60 24.08 -0.24
CA ILE A 57 1.69 23.10 -0.21
C ILE A 57 1.18 21.81 -0.85
N LYS A 58 1.85 21.34 -1.91
CA LYS A 58 1.70 19.97 -2.42
C LYS A 58 2.89 19.17 -1.96
N ALA A 59 2.66 17.99 -1.38
CA ALA A 59 3.72 17.18 -0.84
C ALA A 59 3.51 15.67 -1.03
N ASN A 60 4.62 14.97 -1.20
CA ASN A 60 4.72 13.52 -1.24
C ASN A 60 5.54 13.05 -0.04
N ARG A 61 4.92 12.34 0.91
CA ARG A 61 5.62 11.56 1.94
C ARG A 61 6.08 10.25 1.33
N VAL A 62 7.38 10.15 1.12
CA VAL A 62 7.99 9.16 0.24
C VAL A 62 8.07 7.76 0.87
N ARG A 63 8.18 7.70 2.20
CA ARG A 63 8.30 6.46 2.97
C ARG A 63 7.46 6.55 4.24
N SER A 64 6.96 5.42 4.71
CA SER A 64 6.34 5.32 6.03
C SER A 64 7.41 5.50 7.10
N PHE A 65 7.16 6.34 8.09
CA PHE A 65 8.13 6.63 9.15
C PHE A 65 7.39 7.15 10.39
N ASP A 66 7.74 6.63 11.56
CA ASP A 66 7.10 7.02 12.82
C ASP A 66 5.56 6.87 12.74
N THR A 67 4.80 7.93 13.02
CA THR A 67 3.33 7.97 12.95
C THR A 67 2.80 8.05 11.51
N GLU A 68 3.63 8.44 10.55
CA GLU A 68 3.20 8.72 9.19
C GLU A 68 3.29 7.49 8.28
N ARG A 69 2.38 7.46 7.30
CA ARG A 69 2.42 6.52 6.17
C ARG A 69 2.83 7.27 4.90
N ALA A 70 3.45 6.55 3.97
CA ALA A 70 3.68 7.07 2.63
C ALA A 70 2.36 7.49 1.97
N ALA A 71 2.29 8.71 1.46
CA ALA A 71 1.08 9.32 0.90
C ALA A 71 1.42 10.63 0.17
N ASP A 72 0.55 11.04 -0.74
CA ASP A 72 0.47 12.40 -1.26
C ASP A 72 -0.62 13.20 -0.53
N TYR A 73 -0.42 14.51 -0.37
CA TYR A 73 -1.42 15.41 0.18
C TYR A 73 -1.19 16.86 -0.21
N SER A 74 -2.21 17.66 0.06
CA SER A 74 -2.19 19.11 -0.06
C SER A 74 -2.54 19.77 1.27
N ALA A 75 -1.92 20.91 1.53
CA ALA A 75 -2.10 21.66 2.77
C ALA A 75 -1.86 23.16 2.55
N THR A 76 -1.93 23.95 3.62
CA THR A 76 -1.65 25.38 3.61
C THR A 76 -0.37 25.70 4.40
N GLY A 77 0.33 26.74 4.00
CA GLY A 77 1.35 27.39 4.82
C GLY A 77 1.35 28.89 4.58
N PHE A 78 2.12 29.64 5.35
CA PHE A 78 2.28 31.07 5.11
C PHE A 78 3.67 31.58 5.49
N ILE A 79 4.10 32.64 4.80
CA ILE A 79 5.42 33.24 4.93
C ILE A 79 5.51 34.02 6.24
N VAL A 80 6.51 33.68 7.06
CA VAL A 80 6.81 34.33 8.34
C VAL A 80 8.12 35.13 8.31
N ASP A 81 8.98 34.85 7.34
CA ASP A 81 10.20 35.62 7.04
C ASP A 81 10.42 35.61 5.53
N LYS A 82 10.14 36.71 4.85
CA LYS A 82 10.27 36.78 3.39
C LYS A 82 11.71 36.90 2.91
N GLU A 83 12.61 37.44 3.72
CA GLU A 83 14.02 37.64 3.36
C GLU A 83 14.77 36.31 3.35
N ARG A 84 14.49 35.46 4.33
CA ARG A 84 15.06 34.11 4.43
C ARG A 84 14.23 33.04 3.72
N GLY A 85 13.03 33.39 3.24
CA GLY A 85 12.09 32.48 2.58
C GLY A 85 11.55 31.41 3.53
N ILE A 86 11.09 31.78 4.74
CA ILE A 86 10.58 30.83 5.74
C ILE A 86 9.06 30.79 5.72
N ILE A 87 8.51 29.59 5.59
CA ILE A 87 7.07 29.29 5.65
C ILE A 87 6.78 28.49 6.92
N LEU A 88 5.74 28.89 7.65
CA LEU A 88 5.16 28.16 8.78
C LEU A 88 4.00 27.29 8.30
N SER A 89 3.94 26.05 8.79
CA SER A 89 2.80 25.15 8.63
C SER A 89 2.76 24.16 9.81
N ASN A 90 1.83 23.20 9.79
CA ASN A 90 1.73 22.17 10.81
C ASN A 90 2.86 21.13 10.72
N ARG A 91 3.15 20.44 11.82
CA ARG A 91 4.16 19.37 11.88
C ARG A 91 3.81 18.24 10.92
N HIS A 92 2.54 17.84 10.86
CA HIS A 92 2.10 16.77 9.95
C HIS A 92 2.19 17.17 8.46
N VAL A 93 2.16 18.48 8.17
CA VAL A 93 2.36 19.03 6.82
C VAL A 93 3.83 19.10 6.43
N VAL A 94 4.70 19.51 7.36
CA VAL A 94 6.16 19.46 7.16
C VAL A 94 6.68 18.02 7.16
N SER A 95 5.94 17.14 7.83
CA SER A 95 6.17 15.71 8.04
C SER A 95 7.45 15.37 8.81
N PRO A 96 7.39 14.45 9.78
CA PRO A 96 8.59 13.80 10.32
C PRO A 96 9.21 12.79 9.35
N ALA A 97 8.47 12.32 8.34
CA ALA A 97 8.92 11.34 7.35
C ALA A 97 9.70 11.99 6.20
N PRO A 98 10.44 11.20 5.37
CA PRO A 98 10.97 11.69 4.11
C PRO A 98 9.87 12.29 3.24
N ILE A 99 10.10 13.52 2.76
CA ILE A 99 9.10 14.32 2.07
C ILE A 99 9.74 15.07 0.90
N VAL A 100 9.00 15.18 -0.19
CA VAL A 100 9.26 16.13 -1.28
C VAL A 100 8.06 17.07 -1.35
N ALA A 101 8.29 18.38 -1.28
CA ALA A 101 7.23 19.37 -1.19
C ALA A 101 7.48 20.59 -2.08
N GLN A 102 6.38 21.19 -2.54
CA GLN A 102 6.37 22.42 -3.34
C GLN A 102 5.31 23.38 -2.80
N ALA A 103 5.64 24.68 -2.75
CA ALA A 103 4.69 25.75 -2.54
C ALA A 103 4.17 26.26 -3.88
N ILE A 104 2.87 26.46 -3.96
CA ILE A 104 2.16 27.08 -5.07
C ILE A 104 1.61 28.41 -4.54
N PHE A 105 2.10 29.49 -5.13
CA PHE A 105 1.74 30.85 -4.76
C PHE A 105 0.43 31.28 -5.45
N ARG A 106 -0.12 32.44 -5.05
CA ARG A 106 -1.40 32.95 -5.58
C ARG A 106 -1.40 33.12 -7.11
N ASN A 107 -0.25 33.43 -7.70
CA ASN A 107 -0.06 33.58 -9.15
C ASN A 107 0.34 32.26 -9.85
N TYR A 108 0.26 31.13 -9.15
CA TYR A 108 0.66 29.79 -9.60
C TYR A 108 2.16 29.59 -9.88
N GLU A 109 3.03 30.51 -9.43
CA GLU A 109 4.47 30.20 -9.37
C GLU A 109 4.69 29.05 -8.37
N GLU A 110 5.45 28.04 -8.78
CA GLU A 110 5.78 26.88 -7.95
C GLU A 110 7.24 26.95 -7.49
N VAL A 111 7.48 26.73 -6.20
CA VAL A 111 8.84 26.70 -5.64
C VAL A 111 9.01 25.48 -4.73
N GLU A 112 10.16 24.82 -4.85
CA GLU A 112 10.53 23.70 -3.98
C GLU A 112 10.66 24.14 -2.52
N LEU A 113 10.18 23.27 -1.63
CA LEU A 113 10.24 23.49 -0.19
C LEU A 113 11.23 22.55 0.45
N GLN A 114 12.15 23.13 1.22
CA GLN A 114 13.07 22.42 2.08
C GLN A 114 12.54 22.43 3.51
N PRO A 115 12.20 21.28 4.11
CA PRO A 115 11.77 21.25 5.49
C PRO A 115 12.97 21.44 6.43
N ILE A 116 12.95 22.52 7.23
CA ILE A 116 14.09 22.96 8.06
C ILE A 116 13.88 22.73 9.57
N TYR A 117 12.63 22.55 10.00
CA TYR A 117 12.32 22.24 11.40
C TYR A 117 10.94 21.58 11.51
N ARG A 118 10.82 20.57 12.37
CA ARG A 118 9.53 20.04 12.81
C ARG A 118 9.59 19.87 14.31
N ASP A 119 8.57 20.33 15.02
CA ASP A 119 8.54 20.13 16.45
C ASP A 119 8.35 18.64 16.77
N PRO A 120 9.05 18.06 17.76
CA PRO A 120 8.84 16.65 18.08
C PRO A 120 7.47 16.31 18.66
N VAL A 121 6.79 17.28 19.29
CA VAL A 121 5.54 17.06 20.03
C VAL A 121 4.37 17.89 19.51
N HIS A 122 4.56 19.20 19.30
CA HIS A 122 3.44 20.09 18.95
C HIS A 122 3.27 20.22 17.43
N ASP A 123 2.06 20.55 16.98
CA ASP A 123 1.75 20.43 15.55
C ASP A 123 2.20 21.63 14.71
N PHE A 124 3.50 21.97 14.72
CA PHE A 124 4.09 22.98 13.86
C PHE A 124 5.47 22.60 13.31
N GLY A 125 5.82 23.22 12.19
CA GLY A 125 7.15 23.14 11.59
C GLY A 125 7.38 24.28 10.60
N PHE A 126 8.58 24.31 10.04
CA PHE A 126 8.98 25.33 9.07
C PHE A 126 9.57 24.70 7.81
N PHE A 127 9.18 25.27 6.67
CA PHE A 127 9.85 25.09 5.39
C PHE A 127 10.70 26.32 5.06
N LYS A 128 11.72 26.12 4.23
CA LYS A 128 12.49 27.14 3.56
C LYS A 128 12.26 27.01 2.05
N PHE A 129 12.15 28.15 1.37
CA PHE A 129 12.15 28.25 -0.08
C PHE A 129 13.16 29.30 -0.51
N ASP A 130 13.50 29.33 -1.80
CA ASP A 130 14.35 30.37 -2.38
C ASP A 130 13.49 31.54 -2.88
N PRO A 131 13.53 32.72 -2.23
CA PRO A 131 12.74 33.88 -2.64
C PRO A 131 13.04 34.36 -4.06
N SER A 132 14.27 34.12 -4.56
CA SER A 132 14.68 34.58 -5.90
C SER A 132 14.01 33.83 -7.05
N LYS A 133 13.40 32.67 -6.76
CA LYS A 133 12.63 31.89 -7.74
C LYS A 133 11.26 32.50 -8.04
N ILE A 134 10.76 33.41 -7.20
CA ILE A 134 9.52 34.16 -7.42
C ILE A 134 9.84 35.40 -8.24
N LYS A 135 9.29 35.48 -9.46
CA LYS A 135 9.65 36.53 -10.44
C LYS A 135 8.53 37.55 -10.66
N PHE A 136 7.28 37.15 -10.45
CA PHE A 136 6.12 37.94 -10.86
C PHE A 136 5.22 38.37 -9.70
N MET A 137 5.68 38.22 -8.46
CA MET A 137 4.95 38.63 -7.27
C MET A 137 5.88 39.20 -6.19
N ASP A 138 5.42 40.27 -5.53
CA ASP A 138 6.08 40.76 -4.31
C ASP A 138 5.74 39.87 -3.11
N LEU A 139 6.77 39.45 -2.39
CA LEU A 139 6.59 38.65 -1.19
C LEU A 139 6.10 39.49 0.00
N VAL A 140 5.04 39.00 0.63
CA VAL A 140 4.48 39.51 1.88
C VAL A 140 4.76 38.49 2.98
N GLN A 141 4.96 38.96 4.22
CA GLN A 141 5.05 38.10 5.39
C GLN A 141 3.96 38.45 6.41
N ILE A 142 3.53 37.47 7.18
CA ILE A 142 2.53 37.64 8.25
C ILE A 142 3.24 37.66 9.61
N PRO A 143 3.09 38.73 10.41
CA PRO A 143 3.65 38.80 11.76
C PRO A 143 3.00 37.79 12.72
N LEU A 144 3.82 37.16 13.57
CA LEU A 144 3.36 36.27 14.64
C LEU A 144 3.13 37.05 15.95
N CYS A 145 1.86 37.21 16.34
CA CYS A 145 1.43 38.02 17.48
C CYS A 145 0.56 37.21 18.47
N PRO A 146 1.09 36.15 19.11
CA PRO A 146 0.33 35.33 20.07
C PRO A 146 -0.28 36.14 21.22
N GLU A 147 0.35 37.25 21.61
CA GLU A 147 -0.13 38.14 22.68
C GLU A 147 -1.47 38.84 22.36
N LYS A 148 -1.90 38.86 21.10
CA LYS A 148 -3.18 39.43 20.67
C LYS A 148 -4.34 38.44 20.76
N ALA A 149 -4.08 37.15 20.97
CA ALA A 149 -5.14 36.14 21.12
C ALA A 149 -5.95 36.40 22.40
N LYS A 150 -7.22 36.79 22.23
CA LYS A 150 -8.15 37.09 23.34
C LYS A 150 -9.54 36.53 23.02
N VAL A 151 -10.28 36.10 24.04
CA VAL A 151 -11.68 35.71 23.86
C VAL A 151 -12.48 36.90 23.36
N GLY A 152 -13.32 36.69 22.36
CA GLY A 152 -14.19 37.70 21.75
C GLY A 152 -13.59 38.46 20.56
N ILE A 153 -12.32 38.23 20.19
CA ILE A 153 -11.78 38.84 18.97
C ILE A 153 -12.32 38.15 17.73
N GLU A 154 -12.67 38.94 16.72
CA GLU A 154 -13.00 38.46 15.40
C GLU A 154 -11.73 38.00 14.68
N ILE A 155 -11.81 36.85 14.01
CA ILE A 155 -10.72 36.25 13.26
C ILE A 155 -11.12 35.91 11.83
N ARG A 156 -10.12 35.77 10.96
CA ARG A 156 -10.24 35.15 9.65
C ARG A 156 -9.21 34.04 9.49
N VAL A 157 -9.63 32.90 8.97
CA VAL A 157 -8.74 31.80 8.59
C VAL A 157 -8.72 31.73 7.08
N ALA A 158 -7.60 32.08 6.47
CA ALA A 158 -7.43 32.07 5.02
C ALA A 158 -6.50 30.90 4.62
N GLY A 159 -6.95 30.04 3.72
CA GLY A 159 -6.16 28.89 3.28
C GLY A 159 -6.73 28.19 2.08
N ASN A 160 -6.06 27.13 1.63
CA ASN A 160 -6.49 26.38 0.47
C ASN A 160 -7.56 25.35 0.83
N ASP A 161 -8.63 25.28 0.03
CA ASP A 161 -9.62 24.20 0.09
C ASP A 161 -9.32 23.19 -1.02
N ASN A 162 -8.60 22.12 -0.64
CA ASN A 162 -8.35 20.95 -1.48
C ASN A 162 -7.76 21.23 -2.90
N CYS A 163 -6.90 22.25 -3.05
CA CYS A 163 -6.30 22.65 -4.32
C CYS A 163 -7.23 23.26 -5.38
N GLU A 164 -8.47 23.64 -5.04
CA GLU A 164 -9.41 24.23 -5.99
C GLU A 164 -9.43 25.77 -5.91
N THR A 165 -9.63 26.33 -4.71
CA THR A 165 -9.64 27.79 -4.48
C THR A 165 -9.20 28.16 -3.06
N LEU A 166 -8.76 29.41 -2.88
CA LEU A 166 -8.55 29.99 -1.55
C LEU A 166 -9.90 30.18 -0.84
N SER A 167 -10.04 29.57 0.33
CA SER A 167 -11.17 29.73 1.25
C SER A 167 -10.83 30.68 2.39
N ILE A 168 -11.79 31.54 2.76
CA ILE A 168 -11.68 32.48 3.87
C ILE A 168 -12.84 32.23 4.83
N LEU A 169 -12.52 31.71 6.01
CA LEU A 169 -13.49 31.39 7.05
C LEU A 169 -13.48 32.49 8.11
N SER A 170 -14.67 32.94 8.51
CA SER A 170 -14.86 33.86 9.63
C SER A 170 -15.14 33.10 10.92
N GLY A 171 -14.79 33.72 12.05
CA GLY A 171 -15.12 33.21 13.37
C GLY A 171 -14.75 34.20 14.47
N THR A 172 -15.08 33.84 15.70
CA THR A 172 -14.71 34.59 16.91
C THR A 172 -14.03 33.63 17.87
N LEU A 173 -12.88 34.02 18.44
CA LEU A 173 -12.22 33.20 19.45
C LEU A 173 -13.12 33.05 20.68
N ALA A 174 -13.50 31.82 20.99
CA ALA A 174 -14.39 31.48 22.09
C ALA A 174 -13.63 31.03 23.34
N ARG A 175 -12.44 30.43 23.17
CA ARG A 175 -11.67 29.83 24.27
C ARG A 175 -10.17 29.83 23.98
N LEU A 176 -9.33 29.92 25.01
CA LEU A 176 -7.86 29.93 24.91
C LEU A 176 -7.16 28.78 25.65
N ASP A 177 -7.88 28.12 26.55
CA ASP A 177 -7.40 27.08 27.49
C ASP A 177 -7.99 25.70 27.15
N ARG A 178 -8.32 25.44 25.87
CA ARG A 178 -8.84 24.13 25.45
C ARG A 178 -7.74 23.09 25.57
N ARG A 179 -8.12 21.86 25.91
CA ARG A 179 -7.21 20.70 25.85
C ARG A 179 -6.77 20.45 24.40
N ALA A 180 -5.54 19.97 24.24
CA ALA A 180 -5.04 19.53 22.95
C ALA A 180 -5.92 18.43 22.33
N PRO A 181 -6.04 18.37 20.99
CA PRO A 181 -6.82 17.34 20.31
C PRO A 181 -6.22 15.94 20.51
N LEU A 182 -7.10 14.94 20.67
CA LEU A 182 -6.76 13.52 20.77
C LEU A 182 -7.22 12.81 19.48
N TYR A 183 -6.29 12.42 18.63
CA TYR A 183 -6.52 11.75 17.35
C TYR A 183 -6.49 10.21 17.46
N GLY A 184 -6.43 9.68 18.69
CA GLY A 184 -6.46 8.26 18.99
C GLY A 184 -5.08 7.62 19.17
N ALA A 185 -5.06 6.43 19.76
CA ALA A 185 -3.83 5.71 20.08
C ALA A 185 -3.10 5.23 18.81
N GLY A 186 -1.77 5.37 18.79
CA GLY A 186 -0.94 4.99 17.64
C GLY A 186 -0.93 5.99 16.48
N ASN A 187 -1.68 7.09 16.62
CA ASN A 187 -1.59 8.25 15.75
C ASN A 187 -0.77 9.36 16.43
N TYR A 188 -0.42 10.39 15.67
CA TYR A 188 0.13 11.62 16.22
C TYR A 188 -0.88 12.27 17.18
N ASN A 189 -0.43 12.75 18.35
CA ASN A 189 -1.24 13.50 19.29
C ASN A 189 -0.43 14.69 19.82
N ASP A 190 -1.10 15.83 19.96
CA ASP A 190 -0.51 16.98 20.65
C ASP A 190 -0.83 16.90 22.15
N PHE A 191 0.10 17.34 23.00
CA PHE A 191 -0.04 17.33 24.45
C PHE A 191 0.91 18.36 25.07
N ASN A 192 0.73 18.65 26.37
CA ASN A 192 1.52 19.66 27.08
C ASN A 192 1.43 21.09 26.51
N THR A 193 0.29 21.40 25.88
CA THR A 193 -0.07 22.75 25.42
C THR A 193 -1.57 22.95 25.53
N PHE A 194 -1.99 24.22 25.58
CA PHE A 194 -3.37 24.60 25.32
C PHE A 194 -3.61 24.75 23.82
N TYR A 195 -4.88 24.65 23.45
CA TYR A 195 -5.40 25.01 22.14
C TYR A 195 -6.40 26.15 22.27
N LEU A 196 -6.50 26.97 21.23
CA LEU A 196 -7.55 27.97 21.09
C LEU A 196 -8.71 27.37 20.28
N GLN A 197 -9.91 27.88 20.54
CA GLN A 197 -11.13 27.41 19.89
C GLN A 197 -11.92 28.58 19.33
N ALA A 198 -12.47 28.40 18.13
CA ALA A 198 -13.55 29.21 17.59
C ALA A 198 -14.62 28.34 16.95
N ALA A 199 -15.82 28.89 16.81
CA ALA A 199 -16.85 28.35 15.94
C ALA A 199 -16.51 28.79 14.49
N SER A 200 -15.87 27.90 13.74
CA SER A 200 -15.55 28.08 12.32
C SER A 200 -15.60 26.73 11.61
N GLY A 201 -16.08 26.69 10.37
CA GLY A 201 -16.20 25.46 9.57
C GLY A 201 -14.93 25.17 8.77
N THR A 202 -13.85 24.74 9.41
CA THR A 202 -12.62 24.38 8.70
C THR A 202 -12.77 23.06 7.94
N SER A 203 -12.28 23.00 6.70
CA SER A 203 -12.29 21.84 5.81
C SER A 203 -10.90 21.21 5.65
N GLY A 204 -10.83 20.05 4.98
CA GLY A 204 -9.57 19.39 4.65
C GLY A 204 -8.71 20.26 3.72
N GLY A 205 -7.40 20.37 4.00
CA GLY A 205 -6.46 21.23 3.25
C GLY A 205 -6.19 22.60 3.90
N SER A 206 -7.06 23.04 4.82
CA SER A 206 -6.88 24.28 5.59
C SER A 206 -5.90 24.16 6.77
N SER A 207 -5.37 22.96 7.04
CA SER A 207 -4.30 22.77 8.03
C SER A 207 -3.07 23.59 7.63
N GLY A 208 -2.56 24.38 8.59
CA GLY A 208 -1.40 25.24 8.42
C GLY A 208 -1.76 26.68 8.05
N SER A 209 -3.04 27.00 7.88
CA SER A 209 -3.52 28.36 7.64
C SER A 209 -3.25 29.30 8.81
N PRO A 210 -2.92 30.58 8.55
CA PRO A 210 -2.87 31.59 9.59
C PRO A 210 -4.28 31.90 10.11
N VAL A 211 -4.41 32.04 11.42
CA VAL A 211 -5.59 32.63 12.06
C VAL A 211 -5.30 34.12 12.29
N LEU A 212 -5.92 34.98 11.49
CA LEU A 212 -5.62 36.41 11.41
C LEU A 212 -6.53 37.24 12.29
N ASP A 213 -5.98 38.29 12.92
CA ASP A 213 -6.74 39.41 13.47
C ASP A 213 -7.07 40.46 12.39
N ILE A 214 -7.90 41.46 12.73
CA ILE A 214 -8.29 42.57 11.84
C ILE A 214 -7.11 43.44 11.35
N GLU A 215 -5.92 43.25 11.93
CA GLU A 215 -4.69 43.96 11.54
C GLU A 215 -3.78 43.09 10.66
N GLY A 216 -4.21 41.87 10.31
CA GLY A 216 -3.45 40.94 9.48
C GLY A 216 -2.32 40.23 10.21
N ASN A 217 -2.35 40.18 11.55
CA ASN A 217 -1.38 39.42 12.34
C ASN A 217 -1.90 38.02 12.61
N ALA A 218 -1.04 37.01 12.52
CA ALA A 218 -1.37 35.67 12.96
C ALA A 218 -1.40 35.63 14.50
N VAL A 219 -2.54 35.23 15.06
CA VAL A 219 -2.72 35.01 16.50
C VAL A 219 -2.67 33.52 16.87
N ALA A 220 -2.93 32.64 15.90
CA ALA A 220 -2.86 31.19 16.04
C ALA A 220 -2.55 30.51 14.69
N LEU A 221 -2.23 29.21 14.73
CA LEU A 221 -2.06 28.36 13.56
C LEU A 221 -3.23 27.37 13.48
N ASN A 222 -3.88 27.27 12.33
CA ASN A 222 -4.95 26.28 12.15
C ASN A 222 -4.39 24.86 12.15
N ALA A 223 -4.88 23.98 13.03
CA ALA A 223 -4.49 22.57 13.10
C ALA A 223 -5.59 21.63 12.57
N GLY A 224 -6.68 22.19 12.03
CA GLY A 224 -7.82 21.45 11.50
C GLY A 224 -9.03 21.39 12.45
N GLY A 225 -10.05 20.64 12.03
CA GLY A 225 -11.33 20.49 12.73
C GLY A 225 -11.88 19.07 12.65
N THR A 226 -12.85 18.75 13.51
CA THR A 226 -13.57 17.47 13.50
C THR A 226 -14.77 17.54 12.55
N LYS A 227 -15.02 16.51 11.74
CA LYS A 227 -16.23 16.44 10.89
C LYS A 227 -17.54 16.36 11.69
N GLU A 228 -17.47 15.90 12.95
CA GLU A 228 -18.63 15.62 13.81
C GLU A 228 -19.09 16.85 14.62
N ALA A 229 -18.24 17.88 14.77
CA ALA A 229 -18.56 19.10 15.51
C ALA A 229 -17.98 20.33 14.82
N SER A 230 -18.75 21.42 14.76
CA SER A 230 -18.37 22.73 14.21
C SER A 230 -17.38 23.51 15.11
N SER A 231 -16.36 22.82 15.62
CA SER A 231 -15.28 23.41 16.43
C SER A 231 -13.93 23.21 15.76
N SER A 232 -13.24 24.32 15.47
CA SER A 232 -11.87 24.30 14.95
C SER A 232 -10.84 24.38 16.07
N PHE A 233 -9.70 23.72 15.87
CA PHE A 233 -8.58 23.69 16.80
C PHE A 233 -7.44 24.57 16.28
N TYR A 234 -7.03 25.55 17.08
CA TYR A 234 -5.92 26.44 16.72
C TYR A 234 -4.77 26.32 17.72
N LEU A 235 -3.58 26.09 17.19
CA LEU A 235 -2.34 25.98 17.96
C LEU A 235 -1.84 27.38 18.35
N PRO A 236 -1.52 27.65 19.63
CA PRO A 236 -0.94 28.92 20.07
C PRO A 236 0.48 29.15 19.52
N LEU A 237 0.81 30.40 19.19
CA LEU A 237 2.09 30.72 18.53
C LEU A 237 3.26 31.00 19.48
N ASN A 238 3.10 30.86 20.80
CA ASN A 238 4.16 31.18 21.77
C ASN A 238 5.46 30.39 21.50
N ARG A 239 5.35 29.06 21.40
CA ARG A 239 6.50 28.20 21.07
C ARG A 239 6.96 28.37 19.62
N VAL A 240 6.04 28.60 18.69
CA VAL A 240 6.33 28.84 17.27
C VAL A 240 7.22 30.07 17.10
N LYS A 241 6.86 31.19 17.74
CA LYS A 241 7.62 32.45 17.72
C LYS A 241 9.01 32.28 18.33
N ARG A 242 9.12 31.50 19.42
CA ARG A 242 10.41 31.13 20.02
C ARG A 242 11.27 30.31 19.04
N ALA A 243 10.72 29.24 18.45
CA ALA A 243 11.44 28.40 17.50
C ALA A 243 11.90 29.17 16.25
N LEU A 244 11.02 30.03 15.69
CA LEU A 244 11.35 30.88 14.54
C LEU A 244 12.58 31.75 14.82
N LYS A 245 12.70 32.32 16.02
CA LYS A 245 13.86 33.14 16.42
C LYS A 245 15.16 32.35 16.35
N TYR A 246 15.21 31.15 16.91
CA TYR A 246 16.41 30.29 16.84
C TYR A 246 16.76 29.92 15.40
N ILE A 247 15.77 29.60 14.58
CA ILE A 247 15.95 29.30 13.16
C ILE A 247 16.50 30.50 12.39
N GLN A 248 15.98 31.71 12.64
CA GLN A 248 16.47 32.96 12.03
C GLN A 248 17.92 33.28 12.44
N GLU A 249 18.32 32.88 13.65
CA GLU A 249 19.69 32.99 14.17
C GLU A 249 20.61 31.85 13.71
N GLY A 250 20.11 30.86 12.96
CA GLY A 250 20.88 29.69 12.52
C GLY A 250 21.28 28.75 13.66
N LYS A 251 20.54 28.77 14.77
CA LYS A 251 20.77 27.94 15.96
C LYS A 251 19.79 26.78 16.03
N GLU A 252 20.19 25.72 16.71
CA GLU A 252 19.30 24.63 17.05
C GLU A 252 18.21 25.10 18.02
N VAL A 253 16.98 24.64 17.81
CA VAL A 253 15.84 25.00 18.68
C VAL A 253 15.89 24.10 19.92
N PRO A 254 16.15 24.65 21.11
CA PRO A 254 16.26 23.84 22.31
C PRO A 254 14.87 23.31 22.71
N ARG A 255 14.78 22.00 22.96
CA ARG A 255 13.53 21.33 23.33
C ARG A 255 13.78 20.30 24.42
N GLY A 256 13.26 20.59 25.61
CA GLY A 256 13.42 19.72 26.77
C GLY A 256 12.22 18.81 26.99
N THR A 257 12.46 17.67 27.61
CA THR A 257 11.42 16.74 28.02
C THR A 257 11.76 16.03 29.33
N LEU A 258 10.71 15.68 30.07
CA LEU A 258 10.74 14.78 31.21
C LEU A 258 10.13 13.41 30.86
N GLN A 259 9.71 13.24 29.60
CA GLN A 259 8.85 12.14 29.13
C GLN A 259 7.56 12.00 29.94
N THR A 260 6.93 13.13 30.23
CA THR A 260 5.68 13.22 31.00
C THR A 260 4.61 13.98 30.24
N GLU A 261 3.36 13.60 30.50
CA GLU A 261 2.19 14.40 30.15
C GLU A 261 1.66 15.09 31.40
N PHE A 262 1.39 16.38 31.29
CA PHE A 262 0.70 17.16 32.31
C PHE A 262 -0.69 17.53 31.83
N GLU A 263 -1.66 17.49 32.73
CA GLU A 263 -3.00 18.02 32.49
C GLU A 263 -3.26 19.25 33.37
N TYR A 264 -3.96 20.24 32.82
CA TYR A 264 -4.41 21.39 33.60
C TYR A 264 -5.70 21.04 34.34
N LYS A 265 -5.71 21.22 35.66
CA LYS A 265 -6.88 20.99 36.52
C LYS A 265 -7.29 22.25 37.27
N PRO A 266 -8.60 22.53 37.37
CA PRO A 266 -9.10 23.68 38.12
C PRO A 266 -8.85 23.51 39.63
N TYR A 267 -8.80 24.62 40.36
CA TYR A 267 -8.41 24.61 41.78
C TYR A 267 -9.31 23.76 42.70
N ASP A 268 -10.60 23.61 42.38
CA ASP A 268 -11.51 22.75 43.14
C ASP A 268 -11.07 21.27 43.05
N GLU A 269 -10.70 20.78 41.87
CA GLU A 269 -10.10 19.45 41.72
C GLU A 269 -8.74 19.33 42.43
N LEU A 270 -7.90 20.38 42.35
CA LEU A 270 -6.59 20.38 43.00
C LEU A 270 -6.69 20.28 44.53
N ARG A 271 -7.71 20.89 45.15
CA ARG A 271 -7.97 20.72 46.59
C ARG A 271 -8.27 19.28 46.95
N HIS A 272 -9.03 18.57 46.11
CA HIS A 272 -9.30 17.14 46.31
C HIS A 272 -8.04 16.29 46.18
N LEU A 273 -7.09 16.70 45.33
CA LEU A 273 -5.77 16.07 45.20
C LEU A 273 -4.80 16.42 46.35
N GLY A 274 -5.11 17.43 47.16
CA GLY A 274 -4.37 17.78 48.38
C GLY A 274 -3.66 19.15 48.36
N LEU A 275 -3.93 20.00 47.36
CA LEU A 275 -3.41 21.36 47.32
C LEU A 275 -3.87 22.17 48.54
N LYS A 276 -2.91 22.72 49.29
CA LYS A 276 -3.19 23.57 50.46
C LYS A 276 -3.74 24.93 50.03
N SER A 277 -4.74 25.42 50.75
CA SER A 277 -5.38 26.72 50.48
C SER A 277 -4.39 27.90 50.53
N SER A 278 -3.34 27.84 51.35
CA SER A 278 -2.30 28.87 51.40
C SER A 278 -1.52 28.97 50.10
N ILE A 279 -1.21 27.84 49.46
CA ILE A 279 -0.49 27.78 48.18
C ILE A 279 -1.40 28.28 47.06
N GLU A 280 -2.68 27.87 47.05
CA GLU A 280 -3.67 28.40 46.11
C GLU A 280 -3.78 29.93 46.22
N GLN A 281 -3.83 30.49 47.43
CA GLN A 281 -3.89 31.94 47.65
C GLN A 281 -2.64 32.65 47.11
N GLU A 282 -1.45 32.11 47.35
CA GLU A 282 -0.20 32.65 46.82
C GLU A 282 -0.20 32.71 45.29
N ILE A 283 -0.64 31.63 44.64
CA ILE A 283 -0.64 31.53 43.18
C ILE A 283 -1.68 32.45 42.58
N ARG A 284 -2.93 32.46 43.09
CA ARG A 284 -3.98 33.37 42.61
C ARG A 284 -3.62 34.84 42.77
N LYS A 285 -2.85 35.19 43.81
CA LYS A 285 -2.34 36.56 43.99
C LYS A 285 -1.34 36.94 42.88
N LYS A 286 -0.50 36.00 42.45
CA LYS A 286 0.50 36.22 41.41
C LYS A 286 -0.08 36.15 40.00
N PHE A 287 -1.05 35.25 39.78
CA PHE A 287 -1.69 34.97 38.50
C PHE A 287 -3.21 35.01 38.66
N PRO A 288 -3.82 36.21 38.68
CA PRO A 288 -5.25 36.38 38.96
C PRO A 288 -6.16 35.78 37.89
N ASP A 289 -5.69 35.69 36.64
CA ASP A 289 -6.45 35.15 35.51
C ASP A 289 -6.38 33.61 35.41
N GLU A 290 -5.49 32.98 36.18
CA GLU A 290 -5.31 31.53 36.16
C GLU A 290 -6.32 30.84 37.07
N THR A 291 -6.91 29.74 36.59
CA THR A 291 -8.03 29.05 37.24
C THR A 291 -7.66 27.65 37.76
N GLY A 292 -6.41 27.24 37.60
CA GLY A 292 -5.91 25.93 37.94
C GLY A 292 -4.38 25.82 37.86
N LEU A 293 -3.88 24.57 37.90
CA LEU A 293 -2.47 24.21 37.83
C LEU A 293 -2.27 22.93 37.02
N LEU A 294 -1.00 22.67 36.70
CA LEU A 294 -0.55 21.47 36.02
C LEU A 294 -0.41 20.30 37.00
N VAL A 295 -0.96 19.16 36.60
CA VAL A 295 -0.88 17.88 37.33
C VAL A 295 -0.26 16.83 36.43
N VAL A 296 0.65 16.02 36.96
CA VAL A 296 1.23 14.90 36.22
C VAL A 296 0.13 13.88 35.91
N ARG A 297 -0.06 13.58 34.63
CA ARG A 297 -1.04 12.61 34.13
C ARG A 297 -0.38 11.29 33.76
N ILE A 298 0.71 11.35 32.99
CA ILE A 298 1.47 10.17 32.52
C ILE A 298 2.96 10.41 32.75
N VAL A 299 3.67 9.36 33.16
CA VAL A 299 5.13 9.29 33.22
C VAL A 299 5.55 8.06 32.44
N LEU A 300 6.40 8.22 31.41
CA LEU A 300 6.85 7.06 30.64
C LEU A 300 7.93 6.26 31.38
N PRO A 301 7.87 4.92 31.34
CA PRO A 301 8.91 4.07 31.92
C PRO A 301 10.29 4.37 31.33
N LYS A 302 11.33 4.29 32.16
CA LYS A 302 12.75 4.60 31.84
C LYS A 302 13.02 6.05 31.41
N GLY A 303 12.02 6.92 31.47
CA GLY A 303 12.18 8.35 31.21
C GLY A 303 12.82 9.09 32.39
N PRO A 304 13.25 10.36 32.21
CA PRO A 304 13.91 11.14 33.26
C PRO A 304 13.08 11.35 34.53
N ALA A 305 11.75 11.33 34.42
CA ALA A 305 10.84 11.44 35.54
C ALA A 305 10.38 10.11 36.14
N ASP A 306 10.76 8.98 35.53
CA ASP A 306 10.36 7.65 36.00
C ASP A 306 10.86 7.39 37.43
N GLY A 307 9.96 6.90 38.29
CA GLY A 307 10.21 6.72 39.72
C GLY A 307 10.38 8.00 40.55
N LEU A 308 10.43 9.19 39.93
CA LEU A 308 10.61 10.48 40.62
C LEU A 308 9.29 11.26 40.69
N LEU A 309 8.56 11.33 39.59
CA LEU A 309 7.20 11.86 39.53
C LEU A 309 6.20 10.72 39.44
N ILE A 310 4.98 10.94 39.94
CA ILE A 310 3.87 10.00 39.81
C ILE A 310 2.61 10.73 39.31
N PRO A 311 1.68 10.02 38.63
CA PRO A 311 0.38 10.57 38.30
C PRO A 311 -0.33 11.13 39.54
N GLY A 312 -0.82 12.36 39.43
CA GLY A 312 -1.47 13.10 40.52
C GLY A 312 -0.59 14.16 41.21
N ASP A 313 0.72 14.18 40.97
CA ASP A 313 1.60 15.24 41.48
C ASP A 313 1.23 16.61 40.90
N ILE A 314 1.01 17.60 41.76
CA ILE A 314 0.66 18.98 41.37
C ILE A 314 1.94 19.81 41.28
N ILE A 315 2.19 20.47 40.14
CA ILE A 315 3.38 21.30 39.96
C ILE A 315 3.14 22.70 40.54
N ILE A 316 4.00 23.15 41.46
CA ILE A 316 3.90 24.46 42.12
C ILE A 316 5.00 25.40 41.63
N ARG A 317 6.26 24.95 41.64
CA ARG A 317 7.43 25.75 41.23
C ARG A 317 8.38 24.93 40.37
N ALA A 318 9.10 25.61 39.48
CA ALA A 318 10.27 25.09 38.78
C ALA A 318 11.43 26.09 38.95
N ASN A 319 12.58 25.64 39.42
CA ASN A 319 13.74 26.49 39.75
C ASN A 319 13.34 27.72 40.59
N LYS A 320 12.52 27.49 41.63
CA LYS A 320 11.97 28.50 42.56
C LYS A 320 10.95 29.48 41.94
N ASN A 321 10.68 29.42 40.63
CA ASN A 321 9.65 30.21 39.97
C ASN A 321 8.29 29.51 40.06
N MET A 322 7.24 30.22 40.51
CA MET A 322 5.87 29.69 40.49
C MET A 322 5.39 29.42 39.06
N ILE A 323 4.75 28.27 38.88
CA ILE A 323 4.26 27.76 37.60
C ILE A 323 2.74 27.63 37.69
N ALA A 324 2.03 28.26 36.76
CA ALA A 324 0.58 28.13 36.61
C ALA A 324 0.20 27.40 35.32
N ASN A 325 0.93 27.61 34.22
CA ASN A 325 0.56 27.12 32.90
C ASN A 325 1.73 26.47 32.14
N PHE A 326 1.41 25.83 31.00
CA PHE A 326 2.37 25.14 30.15
C PHE A 326 3.50 26.06 29.64
N THR A 327 3.18 27.30 29.24
CA THR A 327 4.18 28.24 28.70
C THR A 327 5.28 28.53 29.72
N GLN A 328 4.93 28.72 30.99
CA GLN A 328 5.89 28.99 32.06
C GLN A 328 6.77 27.77 32.36
N LEU A 329 6.15 26.58 32.51
CA LEU A 329 6.88 25.35 32.79
C LEU A 329 7.87 25.04 31.66
N PHE A 330 7.39 25.06 30.42
CA PHE A 330 8.19 24.64 29.29
C PHE A 330 9.17 25.67 28.79
N SER A 331 9.02 26.96 29.12
CA SER A 331 10.13 27.91 28.94
C SER A 331 11.34 27.46 29.76
N ILE A 332 11.14 27.09 31.04
CA ILE A 332 12.23 26.65 31.92
C ILE A 332 12.81 25.31 31.45
N ILE A 333 11.95 24.34 31.10
CA ILE A 333 12.39 23.04 30.59
C ILE A 333 13.18 23.19 29.29
N ASP A 334 12.67 23.96 28.32
CA ASP A 334 13.36 24.18 27.04
C ASP A 334 14.67 24.98 27.22
N ASP A 335 14.78 25.86 28.22
CA ASP A 335 16.02 26.59 28.54
C ASP A 335 17.07 25.74 29.28
N SER A 336 16.67 24.61 29.87
CA SER A 336 17.52 23.79 30.76
C SER A 336 17.89 22.43 30.16
N VAL A 337 17.86 22.27 28.83
CA VAL A 337 18.20 21.00 28.15
C VAL A 337 19.60 20.53 28.55
N GLY A 338 19.71 19.29 29.03
CA GLY A 338 20.96 18.69 29.50
C GLY A 338 21.29 18.97 30.96
N GLU A 339 20.63 19.94 31.58
CA GLU A 339 20.85 20.38 32.96
C GLU A 339 19.79 19.81 33.93
N ASP A 340 20.07 19.92 35.23
CA ASP A 340 19.11 19.57 36.27
C ASP A 340 18.18 20.76 36.58
N ILE A 341 16.89 20.48 36.77
CA ILE A 341 15.92 21.42 37.34
C ILE A 341 15.37 20.90 38.66
N GLU A 342 14.95 21.82 39.52
CA GLU A 342 14.26 21.50 40.77
C GLU A 342 12.76 21.82 40.62
N LEU A 343 11.92 20.79 40.69
CA LEU A 343 10.46 20.93 40.73
C LEU A 343 9.96 20.83 42.16
N THR A 344 9.29 21.89 42.63
CA THR A 344 8.49 21.83 43.84
C THR A 344 7.10 21.32 43.49
N ILE A 345 6.73 20.17 44.02
CA ILE A 345 5.45 19.49 43.75
C ILE A 345 4.62 19.33 45.03
N CYS A 346 3.32 19.14 44.86
CA CYS A 346 2.41 18.67 45.91
C CYS A 346 2.01 17.22 45.60
N ARG A 347 2.43 16.28 46.44
CA ARG A 347 2.05 14.86 46.38
C ARG A 347 1.09 14.58 47.52
N GLY A 348 -0.20 14.48 47.21
CA GLY A 348 -1.22 14.54 48.26
C GLY A 348 -1.11 15.88 49.03
N LYS A 349 -0.92 15.81 50.35
CA LYS A 349 -0.78 17.00 51.23
C LYS A 349 0.67 17.41 51.49
N GLU A 350 1.62 16.63 51.01
CA GLU A 350 3.06 16.85 51.24
C GLU A 350 3.66 17.65 50.08
N GLN A 351 4.53 18.60 50.42
CA GLN A 351 5.28 19.38 49.45
C GLN A 351 6.70 18.82 49.38
N LEU A 352 7.14 18.49 48.17
CA LEU A 352 8.42 17.83 47.92
C LEU A 352 9.18 18.62 46.85
N ASP A 353 10.50 18.69 46.98
CA ASP A 353 11.39 19.21 45.96
C ASP A 353 12.08 18.03 45.27
N VAL A 354 11.88 17.90 43.96
CA VAL A 354 12.38 16.78 43.14
C VAL A 354 13.35 17.35 42.12
N LYS A 355 14.57 16.83 42.12
CA LYS A 355 15.59 17.16 41.11
C LYS A 355 15.48 16.21 39.93
N LEU A 356 15.40 16.78 38.72
CA LEU A 356 15.17 16.05 37.48
C LEU A 356 16.12 16.56 36.42
N LYS A 357 16.76 15.64 35.70
CA LYS A 357 17.58 15.99 34.55
C LYS A 357 16.70 16.19 33.33
N ILE A 358 16.84 17.32 32.64
CA ILE A 358 16.10 17.57 31.40
C ILE A 358 16.79 16.86 30.25
N GLN A 359 16.06 15.95 29.62
CA GLN A 359 16.52 15.28 28.41
C GLN A 359 16.22 16.14 27.19
N ASP A 360 17.13 16.13 26.22
CA ASP A 360 16.88 16.68 24.89
C ASP A 360 15.84 15.82 24.16
N LEU A 361 14.73 16.44 23.79
CA LEU A 361 13.63 15.79 23.10
C LEU A 361 14.02 15.34 21.68
N HIS A 362 14.94 16.04 21.02
CA HIS A 362 15.42 15.65 19.70
C HIS A 362 16.20 14.32 19.75
N SER A 363 16.94 14.07 20.84
CA SER A 363 17.69 12.82 21.04
C SER A 363 16.84 11.53 21.11
N ILE A 364 15.56 11.64 21.46
CA ILE A 364 14.60 10.51 21.50
C ILE A 364 13.57 10.56 20.37
N THR A 365 13.77 11.48 19.42
CA THR A 365 12.93 11.60 18.23
C THR A 365 13.64 10.91 17.07
N PRO A 366 13.05 9.86 16.48
CA PRO A 366 13.69 9.14 15.39
C PRO A 366 14.07 10.09 14.23
N ASN A 367 15.29 9.93 13.72
CA ASN A 367 15.83 10.69 12.59
C ASN A 367 16.46 9.79 11.52
N ARG A 368 16.29 8.47 11.65
CA ARG A 368 16.82 7.46 10.74
C ARG A 368 15.92 6.23 10.69
N PHE A 369 15.97 5.50 9.59
CA PHE A 369 15.32 4.21 9.43
C PHE A 369 16.15 3.27 8.56
N VAL A 370 15.83 1.99 8.60
CA VAL A 370 16.43 0.93 7.81
C VAL A 370 15.41 0.45 6.79
N GLU A 371 15.81 0.37 5.53
CA GLU A 371 15.07 -0.38 4.50
C GLU A 371 15.74 -1.74 4.30
N ILE A 372 14.98 -2.82 4.47
CA ILE A 372 15.43 -4.20 4.23
C ILE A 372 14.25 -5.12 3.91
N GLY A 373 14.39 -5.99 2.92
CA GLY A 373 13.34 -6.94 2.55
C GLY A 373 12.01 -6.26 2.17
N GLY A 374 12.09 -5.07 1.58
CA GLY A 374 10.95 -4.20 1.26
C GLY A 374 10.28 -3.54 2.47
N GLY A 375 10.73 -3.83 3.69
CA GLY A 375 10.20 -3.29 4.94
C GLY A 375 10.98 -2.08 5.44
N ILE A 376 10.36 -1.32 6.36
CA ILE A 376 10.94 -0.12 6.97
C ILE A 376 10.89 -0.24 8.49
N VAL A 377 12.05 -0.08 9.12
CA VAL A 377 12.20 -0.16 10.59
C VAL A 377 12.86 1.12 11.11
N ASN A 378 12.23 1.79 12.07
CA ASN A 378 12.78 2.95 12.78
C ASN A 378 12.77 2.72 14.30
N GLU A 379 13.35 3.63 15.08
CA GLU A 379 13.22 3.55 16.54
C GLU A 379 11.81 3.93 17.01
N LEU A 380 11.29 3.27 18.04
CA LEU A 380 10.01 3.64 18.64
C LEU A 380 10.07 5.07 19.18
N SER A 381 9.29 5.96 18.57
CA SER A 381 9.28 7.39 18.91
C SER A 381 8.61 7.70 20.23
N TYR A 382 8.88 8.89 20.77
CA TYR A 382 8.15 9.42 21.92
C TYR A 382 6.64 9.52 21.69
N GLN A 383 6.19 9.89 20.48
CA GLN A 383 4.76 9.98 20.13
C GLN A 383 4.04 8.62 20.22
N LEU A 384 4.66 7.57 19.67
CA LEU A 384 4.10 6.22 19.69
C LEU A 384 4.22 5.58 21.08
N ALA A 385 5.34 5.76 21.76
CA ALA A 385 5.54 5.27 23.12
C ALA A 385 4.53 5.92 24.09
N TYR A 386 4.32 7.23 23.97
CA TYR A 386 3.32 7.99 24.73
C TYR A 386 1.91 7.41 24.60
N SER A 387 1.48 7.12 23.37
CA SER A 387 0.14 6.60 23.09
C SER A 387 -0.24 5.33 23.85
N TYR A 388 0.78 4.56 24.28
CA TYR A 388 0.60 3.28 24.98
C TYR A 388 1.32 3.22 26.34
N SER A 389 1.84 4.36 26.83
CA SER A 389 2.62 4.45 28.08
C SER A 389 3.83 3.50 28.14
N TRP A 390 4.55 3.36 27.02
CA TRP A 390 5.76 2.55 26.90
C TRP A 390 7.03 3.38 27.02
N SER A 391 8.17 2.71 27.21
CA SER A 391 9.48 3.34 27.08
C SER A 391 9.78 3.64 25.61
N VAL A 392 10.45 4.76 25.34
CA VAL A 392 10.99 5.08 24.02
C VAL A 392 12.13 4.15 23.62
N GLY A 393 12.37 4.02 22.31
CA GLY A 393 13.45 3.20 21.76
C GLY A 393 13.06 1.76 21.45
N GLY A 394 13.89 1.11 20.63
CA GLY A 394 13.66 -0.23 20.11
C GLY A 394 13.23 -0.25 18.64
N PRO A 395 13.52 -1.32 17.88
CA PRO A 395 13.23 -1.43 16.46
C PRO A 395 11.73 -1.62 16.20
N TYR A 396 11.07 -0.55 15.77
CA TYR A 396 9.67 -0.47 15.40
C TYR A 396 9.48 -0.66 13.89
N ILE A 397 8.58 -1.56 13.51
CA ILE A 397 8.20 -1.80 12.11
C ILE A 397 7.23 -0.69 11.68
N ALA A 398 7.70 0.23 10.85
CA ALA A 398 6.89 1.25 10.19
C ALA A 398 6.18 0.70 8.95
N GLU A 399 6.81 -0.25 8.26
CA GLU A 399 6.24 -0.92 7.09
C GLU A 399 6.75 -2.36 7.03
N GLY A 400 5.84 -3.33 6.90
CA GLY A 400 6.19 -4.75 6.94
C GLY A 400 6.92 -5.24 5.69
N GLY A 401 6.68 -4.60 4.53
CA GLY A 401 7.33 -4.98 3.28
C GLY A 401 7.09 -6.43 2.86
N TYR A 402 7.99 -6.98 2.06
CA TYR A 402 7.99 -8.39 1.66
C TYR A 402 8.36 -9.31 2.84
N MET A 403 9.47 -9.02 3.51
CA MET A 403 10.11 -9.89 4.48
C MET A 403 9.34 -10.02 5.80
N PHE A 404 8.97 -8.91 6.45
CA PHE A 404 8.32 -8.97 7.76
C PHE A 404 6.85 -9.38 7.65
N THR A 405 6.17 -8.99 6.57
CA THR A 405 4.80 -9.41 6.30
C THR A 405 4.69 -10.93 6.15
N CYS A 406 5.62 -11.57 5.43
CA CYS A 406 5.68 -13.05 5.36
C CYS A 406 5.91 -13.71 6.74
N ALA A 407 6.56 -13.01 7.67
CA ALA A 407 6.72 -13.45 9.05
C ALA A 407 5.54 -13.06 9.97
N SER A 408 4.47 -12.46 9.44
CA SER A 408 3.35 -11.89 10.20
C SER A 408 3.75 -10.80 11.22
N ALA A 409 4.89 -10.15 10.98
CA ALA A 409 5.39 -9.01 11.73
C ALA A 409 4.96 -7.71 11.04
N TRP A 410 3.73 -7.29 11.33
CA TRP A 410 3.08 -6.14 10.68
C TRP A 410 3.58 -4.80 11.23
N ARG A 411 3.17 -3.69 10.58
CA ARG A 411 3.34 -2.33 11.13
C ARG A 411 2.85 -2.28 12.58
N MET A 412 3.51 -1.48 13.40
CA MET A 412 3.27 -1.37 14.86
C MET A 412 3.77 -2.55 15.69
N SER A 413 4.58 -3.43 15.11
CA SER A 413 5.34 -4.43 15.86
C SER A 413 6.68 -3.87 16.32
N ILE A 414 7.12 -4.27 17.52
CA ILE A 414 8.46 -4.01 18.05
C ILE A 414 9.25 -5.32 18.01
N ILE A 415 10.41 -5.32 17.37
CA ILE A 415 11.28 -6.49 17.26
C ILE A 415 12.11 -6.62 18.53
N THR A 416 12.06 -7.78 19.19
CA THR A 416 12.82 -8.03 20.43
C THR A 416 14.08 -8.84 20.17
N SER A 417 14.06 -9.72 19.16
CA SER A 417 15.24 -10.44 18.71
C SER A 417 15.11 -10.93 17.27
N VAL A 418 16.26 -11.08 16.62
CA VAL A 418 16.40 -11.71 15.30
C VAL A 418 17.43 -12.81 15.39
N ASN A 419 17.10 -14.01 14.92
CA ASN A 419 17.97 -15.19 14.99
C ASN A 419 18.47 -15.46 16.43
N ASN A 420 17.60 -15.27 17.42
CA ASN A 420 17.91 -15.35 18.85
C ASN A 420 18.93 -14.31 19.36
N ILE A 421 19.31 -13.32 18.56
CA ILE A 421 20.14 -12.17 18.97
C ILE A 421 19.20 -11.05 19.44
N PRO A 422 19.27 -10.60 20.70
CA PRO A 422 18.46 -9.50 21.20
C PRO A 422 18.71 -8.20 20.44
N THR A 423 17.65 -7.44 20.17
CA THR A 423 17.70 -6.18 19.39
C THR A 423 17.11 -5.01 20.20
N PRO A 424 17.79 -4.54 21.26
CA PRO A 424 17.26 -3.47 22.12
C PRO A 424 17.20 -2.09 21.44
N SER A 425 17.99 -1.83 20.41
CA SER A 425 17.89 -0.62 19.57
C SER A 425 17.93 -0.96 18.08
N LEU A 426 17.76 0.06 17.25
CA LEU A 426 17.90 -0.07 15.80
C LEU A 426 19.33 -0.48 15.40
N ASN A 427 20.36 -0.10 16.16
CA ASN A 427 21.74 -0.49 15.87
C ASN A 427 21.95 -2.00 16.03
N GLU A 428 21.52 -2.60 17.14
CA GLU A 428 21.69 -4.05 17.33
C GLU A 428 20.83 -4.84 16.34
N PHE A 429 19.67 -4.29 15.93
CA PHE A 429 18.90 -4.85 14.81
C PHE A 429 19.72 -4.86 13.51
N ILE A 430 20.34 -3.75 13.14
CA ILE A 430 21.20 -3.65 11.94
C ILE A 430 22.36 -4.65 12.02
N GLU A 431 23.07 -4.70 13.14
CA GLU A 431 24.19 -5.63 13.32
C GLU A 431 23.75 -7.09 13.24
N ALA A 432 22.61 -7.45 13.83
CA ALA A 432 22.04 -8.79 13.68
C ALA A 432 21.76 -9.12 12.21
N MET A 433 21.11 -8.21 11.47
CA MET A 433 20.77 -8.42 10.06
C MET A 433 22.01 -8.54 9.15
N LYS A 434 23.12 -7.84 9.46
CA LYS A 434 24.39 -7.96 8.70
C LYS A 434 24.98 -9.37 8.72
N THR A 435 24.69 -10.16 9.75
CA THR A 435 25.21 -11.53 9.90
C THR A 435 24.44 -12.57 9.09
N LEU A 436 23.26 -12.24 8.58
CA LEU A 436 22.34 -13.21 8.01
C LEU A 436 22.57 -13.40 6.50
N PRO A 437 22.71 -14.65 6.03
CA PRO A 437 22.79 -14.92 4.60
C PRO A 437 21.45 -14.73 3.91
N ASP A 438 21.50 -14.49 2.60
CA ASP A 438 20.30 -14.35 1.77
C ASP A 438 19.61 -15.70 1.63
N GLY A 439 18.28 -15.74 1.76
CA GLY A 439 17.50 -16.97 1.74
C GLY A 439 17.46 -17.74 3.07
N ALA A 440 18.09 -17.22 4.13
CA ALA A 440 18.08 -17.88 5.43
C ALA A 440 16.70 -17.84 6.08
N ARG A 441 16.35 -18.91 6.81
CA ARG A 441 15.15 -18.98 7.65
C ARG A 441 15.53 -18.82 9.11
N VAL A 442 15.16 -17.72 9.73
CA VAL A 442 15.55 -17.39 11.11
C VAL A 442 14.35 -17.08 11.98
N PRO A 443 14.37 -17.44 13.28
CA PRO A 443 13.32 -17.00 14.19
C PRO A 443 13.40 -15.48 14.39
N ILE A 444 12.25 -14.82 14.33
CA ILE A 444 12.06 -13.43 14.75
C ILE A 444 11.09 -13.40 15.92
N LYS A 445 11.42 -12.62 16.96
CA LYS A 445 10.52 -12.35 18.07
C LYS A 445 10.10 -10.90 18.06
N PHE A 446 8.81 -10.68 18.27
CA PHE A 446 8.22 -9.35 18.28
C PHE A 446 6.92 -9.34 19.06
N TYR A 447 6.49 -8.17 19.51
CA TYR A 447 5.14 -7.96 20.03
C TYR A 447 4.49 -6.78 19.31
N HIS A 448 3.16 -6.77 19.24
CA HIS A 448 2.43 -5.61 18.74
C HIS A 448 2.34 -4.55 19.86
N ILE A 449 2.56 -3.27 19.55
CA ILE A 449 2.63 -2.20 20.57
C ILE A 449 1.38 -2.08 21.46
N THR A 450 0.22 -2.51 20.95
CA THR A 450 -1.04 -2.54 21.72
C THR A 450 -1.08 -3.63 22.79
N ASN A 451 -0.18 -4.62 22.74
CA ASN A 451 -0.12 -5.73 23.68
C ASN A 451 1.32 -6.26 23.84
N ILE A 452 2.11 -5.58 24.69
CA ILE A 452 3.50 -5.95 24.98
C ILE A 452 3.65 -7.33 25.63
N ASN A 453 2.62 -7.78 26.36
CA ASN A 453 2.67 -9.02 27.12
C ASN A 453 2.51 -10.26 26.24
N ASN A 454 2.18 -10.07 24.96
CA ASN A 454 2.01 -11.13 23.98
C ASN A 454 3.15 -11.10 22.96
N GLU A 455 4.32 -11.57 23.38
CA GLU A 455 5.44 -11.80 22.46
C GLU A 455 5.12 -12.99 21.54
N LYS A 456 5.23 -12.74 20.23
CA LYS A 456 5.07 -13.73 19.17
C LYS A 456 6.44 -14.12 18.65
N THR A 457 6.57 -15.38 18.29
CA THR A 457 7.71 -15.90 17.53
C THR A 457 7.22 -16.37 16.17
N SER A 458 7.94 -16.02 15.12
CA SER A 458 7.67 -16.46 13.76
C SER A 458 8.98 -16.79 13.04
N ILE A 459 8.89 -17.43 11.88
CA ILE A 459 10.05 -17.67 11.02
C ILE A 459 10.07 -16.60 9.93
N MET A 460 11.15 -15.82 9.92
CA MET A 460 11.43 -14.82 8.90
C MET A 460 12.33 -15.42 7.83
N HIS A 461 11.97 -15.21 6.57
CA HIS A 461 12.79 -15.54 5.42
C HIS A 461 13.60 -14.30 5.01
N VAL A 462 14.92 -14.37 5.14
CA VAL A 462 15.82 -13.22 4.92
C VAL A 462 15.92 -12.93 3.44
N ASP A 463 15.47 -11.75 3.03
CA ASP A 463 15.57 -11.24 1.65
C ASP A 463 16.70 -10.21 1.54
N ARG A 464 17.64 -10.48 0.63
CA ARG A 464 18.72 -9.59 0.20
C ARG A 464 18.87 -9.53 -1.33
N HIS A 465 17.99 -10.15 -2.09
CA HIS A 465 18.08 -10.25 -3.55
C HIS A 465 16.94 -9.54 -4.29
N TRP A 466 15.74 -9.42 -3.69
CA TRP A 466 14.68 -8.58 -4.25
C TRP A 466 14.86 -7.13 -3.83
N HIS A 467 15.15 -6.89 -2.55
CA HIS A 467 15.23 -5.56 -1.98
C HIS A 467 16.60 -5.26 -1.38
N LYS A 468 17.00 -4.00 -1.47
CA LYS A 468 18.25 -3.51 -0.87
C LYS A 468 18.20 -3.50 0.65
N PHE A 469 19.39 -3.50 1.23
CA PHE A 469 19.61 -3.19 2.64
C PHE A 469 20.33 -1.86 2.74
N LYS A 470 19.65 -0.83 3.24
CA LYS A 470 20.20 0.52 3.34
C LYS A 470 19.64 1.26 4.54
N ILE A 471 20.41 2.23 5.02
CA ILE A 471 20.01 3.13 6.11
C ILE A 471 19.74 4.49 5.49
N ALA A 472 18.64 5.12 5.89
CA ALA A 472 18.34 6.51 5.59
C ALA A 472 18.51 7.35 6.85
N VAL A 473 19.26 8.44 6.77
CA VAL A 473 19.45 9.40 7.87
C VAL A 473 19.01 10.78 7.44
N ARG A 474 18.17 11.43 8.25
CA ARG A 474 17.67 12.78 8.01
C ARG A 474 18.81 13.79 8.01
N ASN A 475 18.84 14.66 7.01
CA ASN A 475 19.76 15.79 6.92
C ASN A 475 18.95 17.10 6.94
N ASP A 476 18.86 17.74 8.10
CA ASP A 476 18.08 18.97 8.28
C ASP A 476 18.69 20.19 7.55
N THR A 477 19.96 20.13 7.12
CA THR A 477 20.61 21.19 6.32
C THR A 477 20.23 21.16 4.85
N THR A 478 19.95 19.98 4.29
CA THR A 478 19.50 19.82 2.89
C THR A 478 18.00 19.57 2.78
N GLY A 479 17.34 19.18 3.87
CA GLY A 479 15.94 18.73 3.90
C GLY A 479 15.72 17.33 3.34
N LEU A 480 16.77 16.66 2.87
CA LEU A 480 16.73 15.31 2.31
C LEU A 480 17.09 14.26 3.37
N TRP A 481 16.84 13.00 3.04
CA TRP A 481 17.35 11.85 3.77
C TRP A 481 18.45 11.18 2.96
N ASN A 482 19.64 11.10 3.56
CA ASN A 482 20.80 10.53 2.91
C ASN A 482 20.76 9.02 3.08
N TYR A 483 20.88 8.29 1.97
CA TYR A 483 20.97 6.84 1.97
C TYR A 483 22.43 6.38 2.06
N GLU A 484 22.67 5.41 2.93
CA GLU A 484 23.91 4.65 3.03
C GLU A 484 23.59 3.18 2.73
N GLU A 485 24.19 2.64 1.67
CA GLU A 485 24.07 1.23 1.34
C GLU A 485 24.80 0.39 2.38
N MET A 486 24.14 -0.65 2.89
CA MET A 486 24.75 -1.58 3.83
C MET A 486 25.55 -2.66 3.08
N PRO A 487 26.48 -3.37 3.76
CA PRO A 487 27.26 -4.43 3.15
C PRO A 487 26.34 -5.47 2.46
N PRO A 488 26.76 -6.02 1.30
CA PRO A 488 26.02 -7.09 0.64
C PRO A 488 25.87 -8.29 1.57
N SER A 489 24.94 -9.19 1.24
CA SER A 489 24.76 -10.42 2.01
C SER A 489 26.08 -11.17 2.16
N PRO A 490 26.44 -11.66 3.36
CA PRO A 490 27.72 -12.34 3.61
C PRO A 490 27.87 -13.61 2.76
N SER A 491 26.76 -14.26 2.41
CA SER A 491 26.69 -15.38 1.45
C SER A 491 25.23 -15.65 1.06
N ILE A 492 25.04 -16.42 -0.01
CA ILE A 492 23.76 -17.06 -0.30
C ILE A 492 23.62 -18.27 0.63
N HIS A 493 22.47 -18.43 1.28
CA HIS A 493 22.22 -19.56 2.17
C HIS A 493 22.35 -20.89 1.41
N SER A 494 23.26 -21.75 1.87
CA SER A 494 23.46 -23.07 1.29
C SER A 494 22.53 -24.09 1.97
N TYR A 495 21.59 -24.64 1.21
CA TYR A 495 20.79 -25.79 1.65
C TYR A 495 21.67 -27.04 1.72
N LYS A 496 21.46 -27.86 2.75
CA LYS A 496 22.18 -29.12 2.93
C LYS A 496 21.25 -30.30 2.64
N PRO A 497 21.76 -31.42 2.12
CA PRO A 497 20.98 -32.64 1.98
C PRO A 497 20.44 -33.12 3.33
N GLU A 498 19.13 -33.32 3.38
CA GLU A 498 18.42 -33.87 4.54
C GLU A 498 17.68 -35.14 4.15
N THR A 499 17.25 -35.95 5.12
CA THR A 499 16.50 -37.18 4.86
C THR A 499 15.34 -37.26 5.83
N ALA A 500 14.12 -37.37 5.29
CA ALA A 500 12.90 -37.54 6.06
C ALA A 500 12.32 -38.93 5.83
N GLN A 501 11.57 -39.40 6.83
CA GLN A 501 10.69 -40.55 6.67
C GLN A 501 9.31 -40.04 6.29
N ILE A 502 8.62 -40.77 5.42
CA ILE A 502 7.22 -40.48 5.07
C ILE A 502 6.35 -41.29 6.02
N GLN A 503 5.33 -40.65 6.58
CA GLN A 503 4.38 -41.32 7.46
C GLN A 503 3.67 -42.45 6.71
N ASP A 504 3.74 -43.66 7.25
CA ASP A 504 2.91 -44.78 6.80
C ASP A 504 1.45 -44.51 7.20
N LEU A 505 0.57 -44.52 6.20
CA LEU A 505 -0.86 -44.31 6.41
C LEU A 505 -1.55 -45.65 6.71
N ASP A 506 -2.54 -45.61 7.59
CA ASP A 506 -3.37 -46.76 7.93
C ASP A 506 -4.05 -47.36 6.68
N GLU A 507 -4.24 -48.69 6.65
CA GLU A 507 -4.87 -49.39 5.52
C GLU A 507 -6.30 -48.88 5.23
N SER A 508 -7.00 -48.37 6.25
CA SER A 508 -8.33 -47.76 6.08
C SER A 508 -8.32 -46.50 5.22
N LEU A 509 -7.16 -45.86 5.02
CA LEU A 509 -6.99 -44.66 4.20
C LEU A 509 -6.61 -44.97 2.75
N GLN A 510 -6.52 -46.24 2.35
CA GLN A 510 -6.23 -46.59 0.95
C GLN A 510 -7.31 -46.04 0.00
N PRO A 511 -6.93 -45.49 -1.18
CA PRO A 511 -5.62 -45.57 -1.84
C PRO A 511 -4.60 -44.47 -1.43
N ALA A 512 -4.88 -43.64 -0.42
CA ALA A 512 -4.04 -42.48 -0.09
C ALA A 512 -2.60 -42.85 0.28
N GLY A 513 -2.36 -44.00 0.93
CA GLY A 513 -1.01 -44.45 1.28
C GLY A 513 -0.08 -44.65 0.08
N LYS A 514 -0.63 -44.98 -1.11
CA LYS A 514 0.15 -45.09 -2.34
C LYS A 514 0.50 -43.73 -2.96
N ILE A 515 -0.40 -42.75 -2.81
CA ILE A 515 -0.29 -41.40 -3.37
C ILE A 515 0.49 -40.44 -2.47
N TRP A 516 0.43 -40.63 -1.16
CA TRP A 516 1.00 -39.72 -0.16
C TRP A 516 2.48 -39.39 -0.38
N PRO A 517 3.36 -40.36 -0.77
CA PRO A 517 4.75 -40.06 -1.10
C PRO A 517 4.96 -39.18 -2.34
N SER A 518 3.90 -38.94 -3.11
CA SER A 518 3.89 -38.12 -4.33
C SER A 518 3.29 -36.74 -4.12
N LEU A 519 2.86 -36.41 -2.89
CA LEU A 519 2.27 -35.12 -2.54
C LEU A 519 3.26 -34.24 -1.76
N VAL A 520 3.26 -32.95 -2.07
CA VAL A 520 4.08 -31.93 -1.42
C VAL A 520 3.23 -30.68 -1.14
N THR A 521 3.69 -29.79 -0.26
CA THR A 521 3.10 -28.45 -0.17
C THR A 521 4.03 -27.42 -0.78
N VAL A 522 3.43 -26.42 -1.43
CA VAL A 522 4.13 -25.37 -2.15
C VAL A 522 3.76 -24.03 -1.53
N THR A 523 4.79 -23.23 -1.26
CA THR A 523 4.65 -21.85 -0.78
C THR A 523 5.26 -20.93 -1.82
N PHE A 524 4.55 -19.89 -2.19
CA PHE A 524 5.01 -18.85 -3.11
C PHE A 524 4.93 -17.49 -2.43
N ASN A 525 6.02 -16.74 -2.42
CA ASN A 525 6.07 -15.41 -1.83
C ASN A 525 6.25 -14.36 -2.94
N LEU A 526 5.36 -13.36 -2.96
CA LEU A 526 5.32 -12.32 -3.99
C LEU A 526 6.12 -11.06 -3.58
N PRO A 527 7.25 -10.74 -4.24
CA PRO A 527 8.07 -9.59 -3.88
C PRO A 527 7.48 -8.24 -4.33
N TYR A 528 6.82 -8.20 -5.50
CA TYR A 528 6.28 -6.97 -6.10
C TYR A 528 4.85 -7.14 -6.61
N ASN A 529 4.09 -6.04 -6.65
CA ASN A 529 2.73 -6.02 -7.21
C ASN A 529 2.76 -5.99 -8.74
N VAL A 530 2.61 -7.15 -9.37
CA VAL A 530 2.66 -7.35 -10.82
C VAL A 530 1.51 -8.24 -11.29
N ASN A 531 1.14 -8.16 -12.56
CA ASN A 531 0.02 -8.91 -13.18
C ASN A 531 -1.30 -8.81 -12.36
N GLY A 532 -1.53 -7.63 -11.77
CA GLY A 532 -2.69 -7.31 -10.95
C GLY A 532 -2.77 -8.01 -9.58
N LEU A 533 -1.75 -8.79 -9.19
CA LEU A 533 -1.64 -9.32 -7.84
C LEU A 533 -1.21 -8.21 -6.88
N ARG A 534 -1.83 -8.17 -5.69
CA ARG A 534 -1.58 -7.15 -4.67
C ARG A 534 -1.17 -7.77 -3.34
N ASN A 535 -0.10 -7.23 -2.78
CA ASN A 535 0.49 -7.54 -1.47
C ASN A 535 -0.35 -7.00 -0.29
N THR A 536 -1.53 -6.40 -0.53
CA THR A 536 -2.31 -5.72 0.52
C THR A 536 -3.04 -6.65 1.48
N SER A 537 -3.22 -7.93 1.14
CA SER A 537 -3.91 -8.93 1.99
C SER A 537 -3.15 -10.26 2.14
N ASN A 538 -2.52 -10.77 1.07
CA ASN A 538 -1.73 -12.00 1.09
C ASN A 538 -0.42 -11.80 0.29
N THR A 539 0.73 -11.74 0.97
CA THR A 539 2.06 -11.85 0.33
C THR A 539 2.42 -13.27 -0.06
N GLN A 540 1.79 -14.22 0.60
CA GLN A 540 2.14 -15.62 0.59
C GLN A 540 0.96 -16.43 0.08
N PHE A 541 1.22 -17.24 -0.94
CA PHE A 541 0.30 -18.20 -1.51
C PHE A 541 0.74 -19.59 -1.09
N TYR A 542 -0.23 -20.44 -0.74
CA TYR A 542 0.03 -21.75 -0.18
C TYR A 542 -0.94 -22.77 -0.75
N GLY A 543 -0.42 -23.92 -1.20
CA GLY A 543 -1.25 -24.96 -1.80
C GLY A 543 -0.53 -26.29 -1.94
N ALA A 544 -1.20 -27.25 -2.58
CA ALA A 544 -0.67 -28.60 -2.80
C ALA A 544 0.08 -28.70 -4.13
N GLY A 545 1.12 -29.53 -4.14
CA GLY A 545 1.84 -29.95 -5.34
C GLY A 545 1.86 -31.47 -5.47
N VAL A 546 1.99 -31.94 -6.71
CA VAL A 546 2.01 -33.36 -7.07
C VAL A 546 3.27 -33.68 -7.87
N ILE A 547 4.04 -34.68 -7.44
CA ILE A 547 5.26 -35.11 -8.10
C ILE A 547 4.89 -35.89 -9.38
N LEU A 548 5.19 -35.30 -10.53
CA LEU A 548 4.95 -35.90 -11.85
C LEU A 548 6.14 -36.74 -12.34
N SER A 549 7.35 -36.39 -11.88
CA SER A 549 8.58 -37.06 -12.27
C SER A 549 9.67 -36.82 -11.23
N ILE A 550 10.51 -37.83 -11.00
CA ILE A 550 11.69 -37.75 -10.13
C ILE A 550 12.95 -37.45 -10.97
N ASP A 551 12.96 -37.89 -12.23
CA ASP A 551 14.06 -37.66 -13.16
C ASP A 551 13.52 -37.42 -14.60
N PRO A 552 13.53 -36.18 -15.10
CA PRO A 552 13.88 -34.94 -14.39
C PRO A 552 12.89 -34.64 -13.23
N PRO A 553 13.30 -33.89 -12.19
CA PRO A 553 12.44 -33.57 -11.05
C PRO A 553 11.36 -32.55 -11.44
N LEU A 554 10.10 -33.00 -11.51
CA LEU A 554 8.96 -32.18 -11.93
C LEU A 554 7.80 -32.32 -10.94
N ILE A 555 7.30 -31.19 -10.47
CA ILE A 555 6.11 -31.06 -9.61
C ILE A 555 5.09 -30.18 -10.30
N LEU A 556 3.81 -30.53 -10.21
CA LEU A 556 2.71 -29.71 -10.66
C LEU A 556 1.96 -29.12 -9.46
N CYS A 557 1.66 -27.83 -9.52
CA CYS A 557 0.72 -27.17 -8.61
C CYS A 557 -0.27 -26.30 -9.42
N ASP A 558 -1.32 -25.80 -8.79
CA ASP A 558 -2.23 -24.85 -9.43
C ASP A 558 -1.63 -23.43 -9.55
N ARG A 559 -2.23 -22.60 -10.42
CA ARG A 559 -1.89 -21.17 -10.52
C ARG A 559 -2.57 -20.31 -9.45
N TYR A 560 -3.33 -20.89 -8.54
CA TYR A 560 -3.69 -20.16 -7.31
C TYR A 560 -2.48 -20.12 -6.35
N THR A 561 -1.70 -21.19 -6.33
CA THR A 561 -0.50 -21.35 -5.49
C THR A 561 0.71 -20.68 -6.10
N VAL A 562 0.97 -20.88 -7.39
CA VAL A 562 2.05 -20.19 -8.14
C VAL A 562 1.41 -19.40 -9.27
N PRO A 563 0.93 -18.17 -9.01
CA PRO A 563 0.10 -17.45 -9.97
C PRO A 563 0.88 -16.85 -11.13
N ILE A 564 2.14 -16.48 -10.90
CA ILE A 564 3.00 -15.76 -11.84
C ILE A 564 4.44 -16.27 -11.77
N SER A 565 5.28 -15.77 -12.68
CA SER A 565 6.67 -16.19 -12.83
C SER A 565 7.66 -15.58 -11.82
N ILE A 566 7.30 -14.49 -11.14
CA ILE A 566 8.20 -13.74 -10.25
C ILE A 566 7.83 -13.92 -8.78
N GLY A 567 8.68 -14.64 -8.06
CA GLY A 567 8.60 -14.80 -6.61
C GLY A 567 9.46 -15.96 -6.09
N ASP A 568 9.55 -16.08 -4.77
CA ASP A 568 10.29 -17.18 -4.14
C ASP A 568 9.36 -18.40 -4.00
N ILE A 569 9.84 -19.56 -4.43
CA ILE A 569 9.10 -20.83 -4.35
C ILE A 569 9.78 -21.74 -3.35
N PHE A 570 9.02 -22.23 -2.37
CA PHE A 570 9.47 -23.24 -1.41
C PHE A 570 8.59 -24.48 -1.52
N ILE A 571 9.24 -25.64 -1.54
CA ILE A 571 8.57 -26.93 -1.63
C ILE A 571 8.87 -27.70 -0.35
N THR A 572 7.82 -28.16 0.33
CA THR A 572 7.92 -28.95 1.54
C THR A 572 7.62 -30.40 1.23
N PHE A 573 8.61 -31.27 1.47
CA PHE A 573 8.52 -32.71 1.31
C PHE A 573 8.31 -33.38 2.66
N ALA A 574 7.41 -34.36 2.71
CA ALA A 574 7.12 -35.16 3.90
C ALA A 574 6.82 -34.31 5.15
N ASN A 575 6.25 -33.11 4.97
CA ASN A 575 6.00 -32.11 6.02
C ASN A 575 7.23 -31.76 6.89
N ASN A 576 8.44 -31.97 6.36
CA ASN A 576 9.67 -31.86 7.15
C ASN A 576 10.76 -31.08 6.40
N ILE A 577 11.10 -31.49 5.18
CA ILE A 577 12.20 -30.89 4.43
C ILE A 577 11.67 -29.78 3.56
N ILE A 578 12.21 -28.56 3.71
CA ILE A 578 11.85 -27.41 2.89
C ILE A 578 13.03 -27.03 2.01
N ILE A 579 12.84 -27.07 0.70
CA ILE A 579 13.87 -26.72 -0.28
C ILE A 579 13.37 -25.64 -1.25
N PRO A 580 14.27 -24.84 -1.84
CA PRO A 580 13.90 -23.90 -2.88
C PRO A 580 13.44 -24.65 -4.13
N GLY A 581 12.35 -24.18 -4.73
CA GLY A 581 11.85 -24.61 -6.03
C GLY A 581 12.08 -23.55 -7.10
N LYS A 582 11.94 -23.95 -8.36
CA LYS A 582 12.02 -23.05 -9.51
C LYS A 582 10.87 -23.31 -10.48
N LEU A 583 10.26 -22.24 -10.99
CA LEU A 583 9.24 -22.35 -12.02
C LEU A 583 9.88 -22.81 -13.35
N THR A 584 9.41 -23.93 -13.88
CA THR A 584 9.82 -24.46 -15.19
C THR A 584 8.87 -24.02 -16.28
N TYR A 585 7.56 -24.08 -16.01
CA TYR A 585 6.51 -23.75 -16.99
C TYR A 585 5.27 -23.22 -16.29
N LEU A 586 4.74 -22.07 -16.73
CA LEU A 586 3.46 -21.53 -16.29
C LEU A 586 2.47 -21.69 -17.44
N HIS A 587 1.43 -22.49 -17.25
CA HIS A 587 0.52 -22.77 -18.36
C HIS A 587 -0.35 -21.54 -18.67
N PRO A 588 -0.40 -21.08 -19.94
CA PRO A 588 -1.11 -19.84 -20.32
C PRO A 588 -2.64 -19.97 -20.21
N LEU A 589 -3.22 -21.12 -20.58
CA LEU A 589 -4.69 -21.29 -20.60
C LEU A 589 -5.28 -22.04 -19.39
N TYR A 590 -4.59 -23.08 -18.93
CA TYR A 590 -5.01 -23.96 -17.85
C TYR A 590 -4.38 -23.60 -16.51
N ASN A 591 -5.08 -23.93 -15.42
CA ASN A 591 -4.73 -23.55 -14.06
C ASN A 591 -3.66 -24.44 -13.42
N TYR A 592 -2.50 -24.56 -14.07
CA TYR A 592 -1.36 -25.24 -13.45
C TYR A 592 -0.02 -24.61 -13.81
N ALA A 593 0.95 -24.83 -12.91
CA ALA A 593 2.34 -24.51 -13.06
C ALA A 593 3.18 -25.77 -12.81
N ILE A 594 4.30 -25.89 -13.52
CA ILE A 594 5.27 -26.97 -13.35
C ILE A 594 6.54 -26.38 -12.74
N LEU A 595 6.95 -26.99 -11.64
CA LEU A 595 8.08 -26.61 -10.82
C LEU A 595 9.17 -27.69 -10.91
N THR A 596 10.40 -27.27 -10.70
CA THR A 596 11.56 -28.16 -10.51
C THR A 596 12.26 -27.82 -9.19
N TYR A 597 13.14 -28.70 -8.75
CA TYR A 597 13.86 -28.60 -7.48
C TYR A 597 15.18 -29.36 -7.55
N ASP A 598 16.11 -29.03 -6.66
CA ASP A 598 17.36 -29.78 -6.52
C ASP A 598 17.12 -31.08 -5.72
N LYS A 599 17.02 -32.20 -6.45
CA LYS A 599 16.82 -33.53 -5.86
C LYS A 599 17.95 -33.98 -4.93
N THR A 600 19.16 -33.41 -5.05
CA THR A 600 20.29 -33.78 -4.18
C THR A 600 20.06 -33.35 -2.73
N LEU A 601 19.21 -32.34 -2.51
CA LEU A 601 18.85 -31.85 -1.18
C LEU A 601 17.90 -32.79 -0.41
N LEU A 602 17.26 -33.76 -1.09
CA LEU A 602 16.33 -34.70 -0.47
C LEU A 602 16.98 -35.96 0.13
N GLY A 603 18.31 -36.12 -0.03
CA GLY A 603 19.04 -37.25 0.53
C GLY A 603 18.41 -38.61 0.15
N LYS A 604 17.96 -39.39 1.13
CA LYS A 604 17.31 -40.70 0.95
C LYS A 604 15.79 -40.67 1.17
N THR A 605 15.16 -39.50 1.11
CA THR A 605 13.72 -39.35 1.36
C THR A 605 12.91 -40.13 0.32
N PRO A 606 11.98 -41.02 0.72
CA PRO A 606 11.35 -41.99 -0.18
C PRO A 606 10.17 -41.40 -0.98
N ILE A 607 10.42 -40.38 -1.81
CA ILE A 607 9.41 -39.77 -2.69
C ILE A 607 9.03 -40.68 -3.87
N LYS A 608 7.82 -40.53 -4.40
CA LYS A 608 7.34 -41.25 -5.59
C LYS A 608 6.77 -40.27 -6.62
N ALA A 609 6.82 -40.64 -7.90
CA ALA A 609 6.01 -39.99 -8.92
C ALA A 609 4.63 -40.65 -8.96
N ILE A 610 3.60 -39.89 -9.32
CA ILE A 610 2.26 -40.46 -9.55
C ILE A 610 2.22 -41.36 -10.78
N GLU A 611 1.37 -42.37 -10.75
CA GLU A 611 1.03 -43.21 -11.91
C GLU A 611 -0.17 -42.60 -12.63
N LEU A 612 -0.01 -42.26 -13.92
CA LEU A 612 -1.05 -41.60 -14.71
C LEU A 612 -1.94 -42.64 -15.40
N SER A 613 -3.25 -42.47 -15.34
CA SER A 613 -4.23 -43.28 -16.07
C SER A 613 -4.55 -42.65 -17.44
N ASP A 614 -4.83 -43.47 -18.45
CA ASP A 614 -5.39 -43.04 -19.75
C ASP A 614 -6.92 -42.91 -19.73
N LYS A 615 -7.58 -43.27 -18.62
CA LYS A 615 -9.03 -43.15 -18.50
C LYS A 615 -9.45 -41.69 -18.32
N GLU A 616 -10.22 -41.18 -19.28
CA GLU A 616 -10.95 -39.91 -19.15
C GLU A 616 -12.12 -40.04 -18.17
N LEU A 617 -12.29 -39.02 -17.31
CA LEU A 617 -13.36 -38.99 -16.32
C LEU A 617 -14.69 -38.59 -16.97
N VAL A 618 -15.71 -39.44 -16.81
CA VAL A 618 -17.07 -39.18 -17.29
C VAL A 618 -18.07 -39.17 -16.15
N GLN A 619 -19.25 -38.60 -16.39
CA GLN A 619 -20.33 -38.58 -15.42
C GLN A 619 -20.67 -40.00 -14.95
N GLY A 620 -20.76 -40.19 -13.63
CA GLY A 620 -21.05 -41.47 -12.99
C GLY A 620 -19.82 -42.29 -12.59
N ASP A 621 -18.61 -41.90 -13.02
CA ASP A 621 -17.39 -42.58 -12.60
C ASP A 621 -17.17 -42.47 -11.08
N SER A 622 -16.79 -43.59 -10.44
CA SER A 622 -16.38 -43.60 -9.04
C SER A 622 -14.88 -43.30 -8.93
N VAL A 623 -14.54 -42.34 -8.08
CA VAL A 623 -13.16 -41.85 -7.89
C VAL A 623 -12.85 -41.64 -6.41
N TYR A 624 -11.57 -41.66 -6.07
CA TYR A 624 -11.06 -41.25 -4.76
C TYR A 624 -10.37 -39.90 -4.90
N LEU A 625 -10.85 -38.91 -4.15
CA LEU A 625 -10.14 -37.65 -3.93
C LEU A 625 -9.12 -37.87 -2.82
N VAL A 626 -7.84 -37.72 -3.14
CA VAL A 626 -6.74 -37.75 -2.18
C VAL A 626 -6.06 -36.38 -2.20
N GLY A 627 -5.97 -35.71 -1.05
CA GLY A 627 -5.42 -34.36 -0.95
C GLY A 627 -4.69 -34.09 0.35
N ILE A 628 -4.24 -32.83 0.50
CA ILE A 628 -3.55 -32.33 1.69
C ILE A 628 -4.45 -31.30 2.38
N CYS A 629 -4.67 -31.42 3.69
CA CYS A 629 -5.38 -30.43 4.50
C CYS A 629 -4.49 -29.22 4.83
N SER A 630 -5.08 -28.14 5.34
CA SER A 630 -4.34 -26.92 5.73
C SER A 630 -3.33 -27.13 6.86
N ASP A 631 -3.54 -28.14 7.70
CA ASP A 631 -2.62 -28.61 8.74
C ASP A 631 -1.57 -29.60 8.22
N CYS A 632 -1.47 -29.75 6.89
CA CYS A 632 -0.58 -30.66 6.19
C CYS A 632 -0.89 -32.15 6.38
N THR A 633 -2.07 -32.53 6.88
CA THR A 633 -2.46 -33.94 7.02
C THR A 633 -3.07 -34.52 5.74
N PRO A 634 -2.96 -35.84 5.49
CA PRO A 634 -3.61 -36.48 4.36
C PRO A 634 -5.12 -36.54 4.54
N VAL A 635 -5.84 -36.39 3.44
CA VAL A 635 -7.29 -36.59 3.43
C VAL A 635 -7.72 -37.42 2.22
N VAL A 636 -8.68 -38.32 2.43
CA VAL A 636 -9.22 -39.21 1.41
C VAL A 636 -10.75 -39.24 1.46
N LYS A 637 -11.38 -39.16 0.29
CA LYS A 637 -12.83 -39.28 0.14
C LYS A 637 -13.17 -40.04 -1.13
N LYS A 638 -13.87 -41.17 -1.00
CA LYS A 638 -14.51 -41.83 -2.14
C LYS A 638 -15.76 -41.04 -2.55
N THR A 639 -15.90 -40.75 -3.83
CA THR A 639 -16.99 -39.96 -4.40
C THR A 639 -17.25 -40.36 -5.85
N THR A 640 -18.20 -39.68 -6.49
CA THR A 640 -18.63 -39.91 -7.86
C THR A 640 -18.56 -38.63 -8.68
N VAL A 641 -18.22 -38.75 -9.96
CA VAL A 641 -18.25 -37.63 -10.89
C VAL A 641 -19.70 -37.27 -11.17
N LYS A 642 -20.15 -36.15 -10.60
CA LYS A 642 -21.52 -35.62 -10.75
C LYS A 642 -21.79 -35.17 -12.17
N ARG A 643 -20.86 -34.42 -12.76
CA ARG A 643 -20.95 -33.89 -14.12
C ARG A 643 -19.61 -33.32 -14.58
N VAL A 644 -19.38 -33.36 -15.89
CA VAL A 644 -18.33 -32.60 -16.57
C VAL A 644 -18.98 -31.43 -17.32
N THR A 645 -18.63 -30.19 -16.99
CA THR A 645 -19.25 -28.99 -17.59
C THR A 645 -18.26 -27.86 -17.85
N ASN A 646 -18.61 -26.95 -18.75
CA ASN A 646 -17.81 -25.75 -18.97
C ASN A 646 -17.85 -24.83 -17.76
N VAL A 647 -16.72 -24.18 -17.48
CA VAL A 647 -16.59 -23.16 -16.45
C VAL A 647 -16.56 -21.78 -17.08
N TYR A 648 -17.32 -20.86 -16.50
CA TYR A 648 -17.13 -19.44 -16.73
C TYR A 648 -16.53 -18.81 -15.48
N LEU A 649 -15.32 -18.26 -15.61
CA LEU A 649 -14.69 -17.44 -14.58
C LEU A 649 -14.81 -15.98 -14.96
N SER A 650 -15.30 -15.14 -14.05
CA SER A 650 -15.45 -13.70 -14.26
C SER A 650 -14.08 -13.02 -14.46
N LYS A 651 -14.07 -11.92 -15.22
CA LYS A 651 -12.91 -11.03 -15.31
C LYS A 651 -12.67 -10.41 -13.94
N CYS A 652 -11.43 -10.43 -13.48
CA CYS A 652 -11.08 -9.91 -12.15
C CYS A 652 -10.76 -8.41 -12.18
N TYR A 653 -10.95 -7.75 -11.04
CA TYR A 653 -10.51 -6.40 -10.76
C TYR A 653 -9.75 -6.37 -9.42
N PRO A 654 -8.45 -6.01 -9.40
CA PRO A 654 -7.58 -5.68 -10.53
C PRO A 654 -7.45 -6.82 -11.56
N LEU A 655 -7.04 -6.47 -12.79
CA LEU A 655 -6.92 -7.43 -13.89
C LEU A 655 -5.91 -8.51 -13.52
N ARG A 656 -6.34 -9.76 -13.42
CA ARG A 656 -5.45 -10.90 -13.12
C ARG A 656 -5.84 -12.08 -13.98
N TRP A 657 -4.90 -12.99 -14.18
CA TRP A 657 -5.12 -14.19 -14.96
C TRP A 657 -6.31 -15.01 -14.44
N ARG A 658 -7.04 -15.61 -15.36
CA ARG A 658 -8.13 -16.57 -15.09
C ARG A 658 -8.04 -17.75 -16.05
N GLY A 659 -8.46 -18.93 -15.60
CA GLY A 659 -8.52 -20.12 -16.46
C GLY A 659 -9.60 -19.99 -17.53
N LEU A 660 -9.28 -20.44 -18.75
CA LEU A 660 -10.14 -20.33 -19.94
C LEU A 660 -10.24 -21.65 -20.70
N ASN A 661 -11.32 -21.84 -21.46
CA ASN A 661 -11.47 -22.90 -22.47
C ASN A 661 -11.21 -24.32 -21.92
N PHE A 662 -11.72 -24.62 -20.72
CA PHE A 662 -11.61 -25.93 -20.10
C PHE A 662 -12.94 -26.40 -19.50
N GLU A 663 -13.07 -27.70 -19.29
CA GLU A 663 -14.19 -28.34 -18.60
C GLU A 663 -13.79 -28.65 -17.15
N ASP A 664 -14.69 -28.37 -16.19
CA ASP A 664 -14.54 -28.84 -14.81
C ASP A 664 -15.11 -30.25 -14.64
N VAL A 665 -14.42 -31.05 -13.82
CA VAL A 665 -14.96 -32.30 -13.29
C VAL A 665 -15.53 -32.02 -11.90
N ARG A 666 -16.86 -32.01 -11.79
CA ARG A 666 -17.56 -31.79 -10.52
C ARG A 666 -17.86 -33.11 -9.84
N LEU A 667 -17.62 -33.16 -8.53
CA LEU A 667 -17.89 -34.31 -7.69
C LEU A 667 -19.24 -34.14 -6.97
N ASP A 668 -19.88 -35.23 -6.57
CA ASP A 668 -21.12 -35.19 -5.77
C ASP A 668 -20.88 -34.64 -4.37
N ASP A 669 -19.76 -35.05 -3.78
CA ASP A 669 -19.26 -34.60 -2.48
C ASP A 669 -17.73 -34.55 -2.53
N TYR A 670 -17.12 -33.65 -1.76
CA TYR A 670 -15.67 -33.52 -1.65
C TYR A 670 -15.28 -33.08 -0.24
N VAL A 671 -14.00 -33.24 0.08
CA VAL A 671 -13.43 -32.83 1.36
C VAL A 671 -12.53 -31.61 1.15
N GLU A 672 -12.57 -30.68 2.09
CA GLU A 672 -11.71 -29.50 2.06
C GLU A 672 -10.24 -29.91 2.11
N SER A 673 -9.47 -29.40 1.14
CA SER A 673 -8.04 -29.65 0.97
C SER A 673 -7.40 -28.47 0.25
N LEU A 674 -6.09 -28.30 0.38
CA LEU A 674 -5.28 -27.33 -0.37
C LEU A 674 -5.22 -27.64 -1.87
N GLY A 675 -5.53 -28.88 -2.24
CA GLY A 675 -5.44 -29.46 -3.57
C GLY A 675 -5.21 -30.96 -3.46
N GLY A 676 -5.08 -31.65 -4.59
CA GLY A 676 -4.87 -33.10 -4.59
C GLY A 676 -5.03 -33.76 -5.95
N VAL A 677 -5.38 -35.04 -5.93
CA VAL A 677 -5.59 -35.88 -7.12
C VAL A 677 -6.91 -36.64 -7.04
N LEU A 678 -7.44 -36.98 -8.22
CA LEU A 678 -8.54 -37.91 -8.42
C LEU A 678 -7.98 -39.21 -8.97
N CYS A 679 -8.16 -40.32 -8.25
CA CYS A 679 -7.60 -41.61 -8.60
C CYS A 679 -8.60 -42.77 -8.48
N ASP A 680 -8.25 -43.91 -9.06
CA ASP A 680 -8.99 -45.16 -8.85
C ASP A 680 -8.58 -45.86 -7.53
N SER A 681 -9.17 -47.03 -7.25
CA SER A 681 -8.86 -47.82 -6.05
C SER A 681 -7.43 -48.36 -6.01
N ASP A 682 -6.75 -48.42 -7.16
CA ASP A 682 -5.38 -48.88 -7.25
C ASP A 682 -4.36 -47.75 -7.06
N GLY A 683 -4.81 -46.50 -7.10
CA GLY A 683 -3.99 -45.31 -6.97
C GLY A 683 -3.54 -44.73 -8.32
N ASN A 684 -4.11 -45.16 -9.44
CA ASN A 684 -3.81 -44.53 -10.74
C ASN A 684 -4.56 -43.20 -10.85
N VAL A 685 -3.84 -42.12 -11.12
CA VAL A 685 -4.37 -40.76 -11.18
C VAL A 685 -5.06 -40.51 -12.51
N GLN A 686 -6.35 -40.18 -12.45
CA GLN A 686 -7.23 -39.88 -13.59
C GLN A 686 -7.48 -38.37 -13.75
N GLY A 687 -7.26 -37.59 -12.69
CA GLY A 687 -7.41 -36.14 -12.71
C GLY A 687 -6.71 -35.47 -11.54
N LEU A 688 -6.65 -34.15 -11.57
CA LEU A 688 -6.09 -33.30 -10.51
C LEU A 688 -7.23 -32.57 -9.80
N TRP A 689 -7.06 -32.26 -8.52
CA TRP A 689 -7.97 -31.42 -7.75
C TRP A 689 -7.29 -30.08 -7.49
N LEU A 690 -7.72 -29.04 -8.20
CA LEU A 690 -7.01 -27.76 -8.28
C LEU A 690 -7.82 -26.63 -7.67
N THR A 691 -7.13 -25.65 -7.08
CA THR A 691 -7.74 -24.41 -6.58
C THR A 691 -7.61 -23.30 -7.61
N TYR A 692 -8.70 -22.61 -7.90
CA TYR A 692 -8.80 -21.51 -8.86
C TYR A 692 -9.11 -20.20 -8.11
N SER A 693 -8.50 -19.12 -8.57
CA SER A 693 -8.85 -17.76 -8.16
C SER A 693 -9.99 -17.21 -9.02
N ALA A 694 -11.03 -16.66 -8.40
CA ALA A 694 -12.16 -16.02 -9.07
C ALA A 694 -12.65 -14.81 -8.27
N GLN A 695 -13.60 -14.04 -8.82
CA GLN A 695 -14.27 -12.97 -8.08
C GLN A 695 -15.79 -13.05 -8.21
N ASP A 696 -16.49 -12.63 -7.16
CA ASP A 696 -17.94 -12.41 -7.23
C ASP A 696 -18.29 -11.12 -7.99
N ASN A 697 -19.58 -10.85 -8.17
CA ASN A 697 -20.06 -9.63 -8.83
C ASN A 697 -19.77 -8.34 -8.07
N LYS A 698 -19.29 -8.44 -6.81
CA LYS A 698 -18.86 -7.32 -5.97
C LYS A 698 -17.34 -7.18 -5.93
N HIS A 699 -16.62 -7.93 -6.77
CA HIS A 699 -15.15 -7.99 -6.82
C HIS A 699 -14.50 -8.55 -5.54
N ASN A 700 -15.24 -9.28 -4.72
CA ASN A 700 -14.63 -10.03 -3.61
C ASN A 700 -13.95 -11.28 -4.15
N ASP A 701 -12.76 -11.57 -3.63
CA ASP A 701 -12.02 -12.77 -3.99
C ASP A 701 -12.74 -14.03 -3.51
N LEU A 702 -12.84 -15.01 -4.41
CA LEU A 702 -13.42 -16.32 -4.18
C LEU A 702 -12.42 -17.40 -4.62
N THR A 703 -12.38 -18.50 -3.87
CA THR A 703 -11.68 -19.71 -4.27
C THR A 703 -12.68 -20.72 -4.81
N TYR A 704 -12.40 -21.25 -6.00
CA TYR A 704 -13.19 -22.30 -6.63
C TYR A 704 -12.33 -23.56 -6.78
N LYS A 705 -12.80 -24.72 -6.32
CA LYS A 705 -12.07 -25.99 -6.45
C LYS A 705 -12.80 -26.91 -7.40
N CYS A 706 -12.09 -27.50 -8.35
CA CYS A 706 -12.67 -28.50 -9.24
C CYS A 706 -11.63 -29.50 -9.74
N GLY A 707 -12.14 -30.60 -10.29
CA GLY A 707 -11.33 -31.61 -10.94
C GLY A 707 -10.89 -31.15 -12.33
N PHE A 708 -9.66 -31.47 -12.69
CA PHE A 708 -9.03 -31.15 -13.96
C PHE A 708 -8.48 -32.43 -14.60
N SER A 709 -8.76 -32.65 -15.90
CA SER A 709 -8.37 -33.92 -16.56
C SER A 709 -6.85 -34.05 -16.71
N ILE A 710 -6.33 -35.24 -16.43
CA ILE A 710 -4.89 -35.51 -16.50
C ILE A 710 -4.38 -35.56 -17.95
N SER A 711 -5.25 -35.80 -18.93
CA SER A 711 -4.89 -35.84 -20.35
C SER A 711 -4.35 -34.51 -20.86
N LEU A 712 -4.80 -33.39 -20.29
CA LEU A 712 -4.35 -32.04 -20.64
C LEU A 712 -2.94 -31.70 -20.11
N VAL A 713 -2.41 -32.53 -19.21
CA VAL A 713 -1.06 -32.35 -18.63
C VAL A 713 -0.01 -33.18 -19.39
N LYS A 714 -0.40 -34.36 -19.90
CA LYS A 714 0.51 -35.34 -20.51
C LYS A 714 1.40 -34.78 -21.62
N PRO A 715 0.91 -33.99 -22.60
CA PRO A 715 1.76 -33.51 -23.68
C PRO A 715 2.90 -32.61 -23.17
N ILE A 716 2.58 -31.66 -22.29
CA ILE A 716 3.54 -30.74 -21.67
C ILE A 716 4.55 -31.53 -20.83
N LEU A 717 4.07 -32.49 -20.03
CA LEU A 717 4.93 -33.35 -19.23
C LEU A 717 5.90 -34.16 -20.10
N ASN A 718 5.45 -34.70 -21.22
CA ASN A 718 6.29 -35.50 -22.12
C ASN A 718 7.40 -34.65 -22.75
N SER A 719 7.10 -33.43 -23.22
CA SER A 719 8.13 -32.50 -23.71
C SER A 719 9.16 -32.16 -22.64
N LEU A 720 8.72 -31.83 -21.42
CA LEU A 720 9.63 -31.49 -20.33
C LEU A 720 10.48 -32.68 -19.86
N LYS A 721 9.97 -33.91 -19.93
CA LYS A 721 10.77 -35.12 -19.67
C LYS A 721 11.88 -35.33 -20.69
N LEU A 722 11.73 -34.81 -21.90
CA LEU A 722 12.72 -34.85 -22.98
C LEU A 722 13.66 -33.64 -22.99
N ASP A 723 13.59 -32.77 -21.98
CA ASP A 723 14.33 -31.48 -21.91
C ASP A 723 13.98 -30.52 -23.07
N GLU A 724 12.77 -30.66 -23.63
CA GLU A 724 12.24 -29.79 -24.67
C GLU A 724 11.26 -28.78 -24.08
N PHE A 725 11.41 -27.50 -24.43
CA PHE A 725 10.46 -26.48 -24.01
C PHE A 725 9.12 -26.65 -24.76
N PRO A 726 7.97 -26.76 -24.06
CA PRO A 726 6.69 -26.99 -24.71
C PRO A 726 6.32 -25.86 -25.68
N LYS A 727 6.08 -26.22 -26.95
CA LYS A 727 5.60 -25.31 -28.00
C LYS A 727 4.08 -25.39 -28.08
N LEU A 728 3.41 -24.51 -27.33
CA LEU A 728 1.95 -24.45 -27.31
C LEU A 728 1.49 -23.28 -28.18
N HIS A 729 0.41 -23.48 -28.93
CA HIS A 729 -0.19 -22.47 -29.79
C HIS A 729 -1.64 -22.16 -29.39
N GLY A 730 -2.01 -20.88 -29.41
CA GLY A 730 -3.30 -20.33 -29.04
C GLY A 730 -4.07 -19.72 -30.20
N LEU A 731 -5.37 -19.50 -29.97
CA LEU A 731 -6.24 -18.71 -30.86
C LEU A 731 -6.74 -17.41 -30.21
N ASP A 732 -6.23 -17.05 -29.02
CA ASP A 732 -6.57 -15.81 -28.29
C ASP A 732 -8.07 -15.45 -28.27
N ILE A 733 -8.93 -16.48 -28.13
CA ILE A 733 -10.38 -16.38 -28.06
C ILE A 733 -10.93 -17.19 -26.90
N GLU A 734 -12.06 -16.75 -26.37
CA GLU A 734 -12.85 -17.48 -25.37
C GLU A 734 -13.98 -18.23 -26.08
N PHE A 735 -14.02 -19.54 -25.91
CA PHE A 735 -15.07 -20.40 -26.44
C PHE A 735 -16.22 -20.55 -25.44
N TRP A 736 -17.42 -20.78 -25.94
CA TRP A 736 -18.57 -21.20 -25.16
C TRP A 736 -19.42 -22.21 -25.93
N THR A 737 -20.18 -23.04 -25.23
CA THR A 737 -21.08 -23.99 -25.90
C THR A 737 -22.39 -23.35 -26.33
N ILE A 738 -22.83 -23.67 -27.53
CA ILE A 738 -24.18 -23.41 -28.04
C ILE A 738 -24.89 -24.74 -28.33
N GLN A 739 -26.14 -24.86 -27.87
CA GLN A 739 -26.98 -26.02 -28.17
C GLN A 739 -27.38 -26.02 -29.65
N ILE A 740 -27.46 -27.19 -30.29
CA ILE A 740 -27.86 -27.31 -31.69
C ILE A 740 -29.21 -26.62 -31.97
N SER A 741 -30.17 -26.74 -31.04
CA SER A 741 -31.48 -26.09 -31.17
C SER A 741 -31.37 -24.57 -31.37
N LYS A 742 -30.46 -23.92 -30.65
CA LYS A 742 -30.15 -22.50 -30.81
C LYS A 742 -29.29 -22.25 -32.04
N ALA A 743 -28.34 -23.12 -32.35
CA ALA A 743 -27.48 -22.98 -33.53
C ALA A 743 -28.29 -22.99 -34.84
N LYS A 744 -29.44 -23.69 -34.89
CA LYS A 744 -30.40 -23.61 -36.01
C LYS A 744 -30.92 -22.19 -36.25
N ASP A 745 -31.17 -21.43 -35.18
CA ASP A 745 -31.59 -20.02 -35.29
C ASP A 745 -30.48 -19.13 -35.88
N TYR A 746 -29.22 -19.58 -35.82
CA TYR A 746 -28.06 -18.95 -36.47
C TYR A 746 -27.79 -19.46 -37.89
N GLY A 747 -28.67 -20.31 -38.45
CA GLY A 747 -28.60 -20.82 -39.82
C GLY A 747 -27.82 -22.13 -39.98
N LEU A 748 -27.65 -22.92 -38.92
CA LEU A 748 -27.03 -24.25 -39.01
C LEU A 748 -27.90 -25.20 -39.86
N SER A 749 -27.29 -25.82 -40.88
CA SER A 749 -28.00 -26.73 -41.79
C SER A 749 -28.38 -28.06 -41.11
N ASP A 750 -29.45 -28.70 -41.60
CA ASP A 750 -29.88 -30.02 -41.11
C ASP A 750 -28.82 -31.12 -41.37
N GLU A 751 -27.94 -30.94 -42.35
CA GLU A 751 -26.82 -31.85 -42.58
C GLU A 751 -25.83 -31.80 -41.40
N TRP A 752 -25.46 -30.60 -40.96
CA TRP A 752 -24.59 -30.42 -39.81
C TRP A 752 -25.23 -30.93 -38.51
N VAL A 753 -26.54 -30.75 -38.35
CA VAL A 753 -27.28 -31.31 -37.21
C VAL A 753 -27.10 -32.82 -37.12
N ARG A 754 -27.29 -33.55 -38.23
CA ARG A 754 -27.10 -35.01 -38.27
C ARG A 754 -25.64 -35.41 -38.00
N LYS A 755 -24.67 -34.63 -38.51
CA LYS A 755 -23.25 -34.87 -38.24
C LYS A 755 -22.94 -34.76 -36.74
N VAL A 756 -23.40 -33.72 -36.06
CA VAL A 756 -23.13 -33.52 -34.63
C VAL A 756 -23.86 -34.55 -33.76
N GLU A 757 -25.10 -34.91 -34.10
CA GLU A 757 -25.88 -35.94 -33.40
C GLU A 757 -25.26 -37.34 -33.52
N SER A 758 -24.48 -37.59 -34.59
CA SER A 758 -23.78 -38.86 -34.78
C SER A 758 -22.52 -39.02 -33.92
N ILE A 759 -22.02 -37.93 -33.31
CA ILE A 759 -20.81 -37.95 -32.48
C ILE A 759 -21.18 -38.45 -31.06
N PRO A 760 -20.58 -39.55 -30.58
CA PRO A 760 -20.79 -40.02 -29.21
C PRO A 760 -20.39 -38.96 -28.18
N ASN A 761 -21.24 -38.74 -27.17
CA ASN A 761 -20.98 -37.81 -26.06
C ASN A 761 -20.81 -36.32 -26.46
N SER A 762 -21.25 -35.90 -27.65
CA SER A 762 -21.23 -34.48 -28.09
C SER A 762 -22.15 -33.57 -27.27
N LYS A 763 -23.04 -34.16 -26.45
CA LYS A 763 -24.12 -33.47 -25.70
C LYS A 763 -24.99 -32.58 -26.60
N ASN A 764 -24.99 -32.83 -27.92
CA ASN A 764 -25.67 -32.01 -28.93
C ASN A 764 -25.32 -30.52 -28.85
N ASN A 765 -24.02 -30.23 -28.66
CA ASN A 765 -23.49 -28.87 -28.60
C ASN A 765 -22.43 -28.63 -29.70
N LEU A 766 -22.29 -27.37 -30.08
CA LEU A 766 -21.18 -26.83 -30.84
C LEU A 766 -20.45 -25.78 -30.00
N LEU A 767 -19.25 -25.39 -30.41
CA LEU A 767 -18.54 -24.26 -29.82
C LEU A 767 -18.85 -22.98 -30.58
N ARG A 768 -18.95 -21.88 -29.83
CA ARG A 768 -19.13 -20.53 -30.34
C ARG A 768 -18.12 -19.61 -29.69
N ILE A 769 -17.66 -18.59 -30.42
CA ILE A 769 -16.82 -17.54 -29.87
C ILE A 769 -17.65 -16.65 -28.94
N LEU A 770 -17.25 -16.60 -27.66
CA LEU A 770 -17.86 -15.77 -26.63
C LEU A 770 -17.17 -14.40 -26.54
N ASN A 771 -15.85 -14.39 -26.60
CA ASN A 771 -15.06 -13.17 -26.50
C ASN A 771 -13.75 -13.29 -27.30
N ILE A 772 -13.21 -12.16 -27.74
CA ILE A 772 -11.85 -12.04 -28.28
C ILE A 772 -10.93 -11.61 -27.12
N LEU A 773 -9.85 -12.36 -26.87
CA LEU A 773 -8.93 -12.10 -25.75
C LEU A 773 -7.84 -11.10 -26.15
N ASP A 774 -7.37 -11.17 -27.39
CA ASP A 774 -6.45 -10.20 -27.97
C ASP A 774 -6.89 -9.85 -29.39
N SER A 775 -7.35 -8.61 -29.59
CA SER A 775 -7.79 -8.09 -30.89
C SER A 775 -6.63 -7.89 -31.88
N THR A 776 -5.39 -7.84 -31.41
CA THR A 776 -4.20 -7.65 -32.25
C THR A 776 -3.64 -8.96 -32.80
N SER A 777 -3.99 -10.09 -32.15
CA SER A 777 -3.66 -11.44 -32.58
C SER A 777 -4.19 -11.75 -33.99
N PRO A 778 -3.60 -12.72 -34.71
CA PRO A 778 -4.13 -13.13 -36.01
C PRO A 778 -5.58 -13.60 -35.92
N SER A 779 -5.93 -14.35 -34.87
CA SER A 779 -7.29 -14.84 -34.63
C SER A 779 -8.28 -13.70 -34.33
N GLY A 780 -7.88 -12.72 -33.52
CA GLY A 780 -8.71 -11.54 -33.21
C GLY A 780 -9.00 -10.63 -34.40
N LYS A 781 -8.18 -10.70 -35.47
CA LYS A 781 -8.39 -9.97 -36.73
C LYS A 781 -9.31 -10.70 -37.72
N SER A 782 -9.39 -12.03 -37.64
CA SER A 782 -10.12 -12.87 -38.60
C SER A 782 -11.47 -13.38 -38.08
N LEU A 783 -11.61 -13.52 -36.75
CA LEU A 783 -12.78 -14.10 -36.10
C LEU A 783 -13.65 -13.03 -35.42
N GLU A 784 -14.94 -13.31 -35.28
CA GLU A 784 -15.92 -12.43 -34.68
C GLU A 784 -16.67 -13.09 -33.51
N VAL A 785 -17.09 -12.28 -32.55
CA VAL A 785 -17.92 -12.76 -31.44
C VAL A 785 -19.25 -13.25 -32.00
N GLY A 786 -19.59 -14.51 -31.72
CA GLY A 786 -20.80 -15.15 -32.23
C GLY A 786 -20.53 -16.21 -33.30
N ASP A 787 -19.34 -16.27 -33.90
CA ASP A 787 -18.97 -17.31 -34.84
C ASP A 787 -19.14 -18.70 -34.23
N ILE A 788 -19.85 -19.60 -34.92
CA ILE A 788 -20.02 -20.99 -34.52
C ILE A 788 -18.97 -21.84 -35.23
N ILE A 789 -18.21 -22.61 -34.47
CA ILE A 789 -17.12 -23.44 -34.99
C ILE A 789 -17.67 -24.81 -35.38
N LEU A 790 -17.50 -25.19 -36.64
CA LEU A 790 -17.93 -26.49 -37.16
C LEU A 790 -16.75 -27.46 -37.19
N MET A 791 -15.61 -27.03 -37.73
CA MET A 791 -14.39 -27.84 -37.78
C MET A 791 -13.13 -27.00 -37.57
N ILE A 792 -12.09 -27.63 -37.04
CA ILE A 792 -10.71 -27.12 -36.99
C ILE A 792 -9.79 -28.24 -37.50
N ASN A 793 -8.96 -27.96 -38.50
CA ASN A 793 -8.05 -28.92 -39.14
C ASN A 793 -8.77 -30.22 -39.55
N ASN A 794 -9.96 -30.09 -40.16
CA ASN A 794 -10.86 -31.19 -40.54
C ASN A 794 -11.39 -32.07 -39.40
N ASN A 795 -11.16 -31.69 -38.14
CA ASN A 795 -11.74 -32.35 -36.97
C ASN A 795 -12.97 -31.58 -36.50
N MET A 796 -14.06 -32.29 -36.21
CA MET A 796 -15.24 -31.68 -35.57
C MET A 796 -14.93 -31.36 -34.11
N VAL A 797 -15.23 -30.15 -33.68
CA VAL A 797 -14.93 -29.66 -32.32
C VAL A 797 -16.24 -29.34 -31.61
N THR A 798 -16.65 -30.17 -30.65
CA THR A 798 -17.97 -30.06 -29.99
C THR A 798 -17.89 -29.73 -28.50
N LYS A 799 -16.71 -29.95 -27.89
CA LYS A 799 -16.43 -29.73 -26.47
C LYS A 799 -15.04 -29.13 -26.28
N MET A 800 -14.77 -28.53 -25.12
CA MET A 800 -13.47 -27.88 -24.86
C MET A 800 -12.31 -28.89 -24.85
N SER A 801 -12.57 -30.13 -24.44
CA SER A 801 -11.58 -31.21 -24.47
C SER A 801 -11.12 -31.63 -25.89
N ASP A 802 -11.80 -31.19 -26.95
CA ASP A 802 -11.38 -31.43 -28.34
C ASP A 802 -10.30 -30.41 -28.79
N LEU A 803 -10.24 -29.23 -28.16
CA LEU A 803 -9.40 -28.10 -28.57
C LEU A 803 -7.88 -28.40 -28.58
N PRO A 804 -7.30 -29.10 -27.58
CA PRO A 804 -5.86 -29.34 -27.54
C PRO A 804 -5.33 -30.10 -28.75
N MET A 805 -6.03 -31.14 -29.19
CA MET A 805 -5.62 -31.90 -30.37
C MET A 805 -5.98 -31.19 -31.68
N ALA A 806 -6.96 -30.30 -31.66
CA ALA A 806 -7.38 -29.56 -32.83
C ALA A 806 -6.34 -28.51 -33.29
N PHE A 807 -5.71 -27.75 -32.37
CA PHE A 807 -4.83 -26.65 -32.76
C PHE A 807 -3.59 -26.36 -31.90
N HIS A 808 -3.45 -26.91 -30.68
CA HIS A 808 -2.37 -26.47 -29.77
C HIS A 808 -0.94 -26.73 -30.28
N TYR A 809 -0.78 -27.55 -31.32
CA TYR A 809 0.51 -27.93 -31.90
C TYR A 809 0.65 -27.53 -33.36
N SER A 810 -0.24 -26.66 -33.86
CA SER A 810 -0.25 -26.20 -35.24
C SER A 810 0.05 -24.71 -35.30
N GLU A 811 1.02 -24.29 -36.14
CA GLU A 811 1.32 -22.87 -36.37
C GLU A 811 0.23 -22.15 -37.18
N GLU A 812 -0.55 -22.90 -37.95
CA GLU A 812 -1.70 -22.44 -38.70
C GLU A 812 -2.85 -23.44 -38.53
N VAL A 813 -4.07 -22.94 -38.59
CA VAL A 813 -5.29 -23.75 -38.52
C VAL A 813 -6.21 -23.43 -39.68
N ASP A 814 -6.82 -24.47 -40.25
CA ASP A 814 -7.94 -24.34 -41.17
C ASP A 814 -9.24 -24.49 -40.36
N MET A 815 -10.05 -23.43 -40.33
CA MET A 815 -11.30 -23.40 -39.57
C MET A 815 -12.49 -23.27 -40.51
N LEU A 816 -13.47 -24.18 -40.36
CA LEU A 816 -14.79 -24.02 -40.96
C LEU A 816 -15.72 -23.45 -39.90
N ILE A 817 -16.23 -22.24 -40.15
CA ILE A 817 -17.13 -21.53 -39.25
C ILE A 817 -18.48 -21.24 -39.90
N LEU A 818 -19.49 -21.03 -39.07
CA LEU A 818 -20.79 -20.52 -39.46
C LEU A 818 -20.92 -19.08 -38.92
N ARG A 819 -20.96 -18.11 -39.84
CA ARG A 819 -21.19 -16.68 -39.57
C ARG A 819 -22.39 -16.22 -40.37
N ASP A 820 -23.36 -15.59 -39.71
CA ASP A 820 -24.57 -15.05 -40.33
C ASP A 820 -25.30 -16.06 -41.27
N GLY A 821 -25.37 -17.32 -40.86
CA GLY A 821 -26.00 -18.40 -41.63
C GLY A 821 -25.21 -18.89 -42.85
N LYS A 822 -23.94 -18.47 -43.02
CA LYS A 822 -23.07 -18.90 -44.12
C LYS A 822 -21.84 -19.64 -43.58
N GLU A 823 -21.48 -20.71 -44.27
CA GLU A 823 -20.26 -21.46 -44.02
C GLU A 823 -19.07 -20.72 -44.64
N LEU A 824 -18.02 -20.50 -43.84
CA LEU A 824 -16.80 -19.80 -44.25
C LEU A 824 -15.58 -20.64 -43.87
N ASP A 825 -14.70 -20.89 -44.85
CA ASP A 825 -13.37 -21.44 -44.64
C ASP A 825 -12.38 -20.31 -44.35
N ILE A 826 -11.76 -20.34 -43.17
CA ILE A 826 -10.79 -19.33 -42.76
C ILE A 826 -9.50 -20.03 -42.34
N LYS A 827 -8.40 -19.59 -42.94
CA LYS A 827 -7.06 -20.00 -42.54
C LYS A 827 -6.46 -18.97 -41.61
N ILE A 828 -6.06 -19.40 -40.40
CA ILE A 828 -5.64 -18.50 -39.32
C ILE A 828 -4.30 -18.96 -38.78
N LYS A 829 -3.37 -18.01 -38.60
CA LYS A 829 -2.11 -18.25 -37.90
C LYS A 829 -2.35 -18.29 -36.39
N THR A 830 -1.78 -19.26 -35.68
CA THR A 830 -1.91 -19.35 -34.23
C THR A 830 -0.86 -18.51 -33.51
N THR A 831 -1.17 -18.11 -32.27
CA THR A 831 -0.26 -17.35 -31.41
C THR A 831 0.63 -18.29 -30.60
N PRO A 832 1.97 -18.19 -30.66
CA PRO A 832 2.84 -19.03 -29.86
C PRO A 832 2.82 -18.60 -28.39
N TYR A 833 2.67 -19.57 -27.49
CA TYR A 833 2.80 -19.38 -26.06
C TYR A 833 4.13 -19.92 -25.54
N TYR A 834 4.89 -19.05 -24.87
CA TYR A 834 6.23 -19.36 -24.37
C TYR A 834 6.25 -19.78 -22.89
N GLY A 835 5.10 -20.15 -22.30
CA GLY A 835 5.02 -20.70 -20.94
C GLY A 835 5.46 -19.76 -19.81
N LYS A 836 5.56 -18.46 -20.08
CA LYS A 836 5.89 -17.38 -19.13
C LYS A 836 5.14 -16.12 -19.54
N GLU A 837 4.46 -15.49 -18.59
CA GLU A 837 3.63 -14.30 -18.84
C GLU A 837 4.46 -13.00 -18.81
N THR A 838 5.33 -12.87 -17.80
CA THR A 838 6.17 -11.69 -17.61
C THR A 838 7.62 -12.10 -17.48
N THR A 839 8.50 -11.45 -18.24
CA THR A 839 9.95 -11.73 -18.32
C THR A 839 10.82 -10.52 -17.98
N LYS A 840 10.23 -9.32 -17.95
CA LYS A 840 10.91 -8.07 -17.62
C LYS A 840 9.95 -7.11 -16.90
N ILE A 841 10.44 -6.50 -15.83
CA ILE A 841 9.72 -5.50 -15.03
C ILE A 841 10.67 -4.32 -14.80
N ILE A 842 10.12 -3.11 -14.80
CA ILE A 842 10.82 -1.87 -14.48
C ILE A 842 10.16 -1.21 -13.28
N GLY A 843 10.97 -0.79 -12.32
CA GLY A 843 10.61 0.26 -11.38
C GLY A 843 11.10 1.61 -11.90
N TRP A 844 10.20 2.58 -12.02
CA TRP A 844 10.55 3.96 -12.41
C TRP A 844 9.68 4.97 -11.68
N SER A 845 10.29 5.89 -10.95
CA SER A 845 9.58 6.98 -10.24
C SER A 845 8.44 6.48 -9.33
N GLY A 846 8.58 5.25 -8.80
CA GLY A 846 7.58 4.55 -8.00
C GLY A 846 6.44 3.88 -8.77
N ALA A 847 6.48 3.83 -10.11
CA ALA A 847 5.65 2.95 -10.92
C ALA A 847 6.32 1.58 -11.10
N ILE A 848 5.50 0.53 -11.13
CA ILE A 848 5.87 -0.79 -11.64
C ILE A 848 5.33 -0.91 -13.06
N ILE A 849 6.24 -1.03 -14.01
CA ILE A 849 5.99 -1.04 -15.45
C ILE A 849 6.40 -2.38 -16.03
N GLN A 850 5.59 -2.91 -16.94
CA GLN A 850 5.79 -4.21 -17.58
C GLN A 850 5.16 -4.22 -18.97
N GLU A 851 5.40 -5.28 -19.73
CA GLU A 851 4.64 -5.52 -20.95
C GLU A 851 3.16 -5.81 -20.63
N PRO A 852 2.22 -5.44 -21.52
CA PRO A 852 0.82 -5.82 -21.38
C PRO A 852 0.68 -7.35 -21.34
N TYR A 853 0.07 -7.86 -20.28
CA TYR A 853 -0.16 -9.30 -20.06
C TYR A 853 -1.58 -9.68 -20.49
N GLU A 854 -1.86 -10.97 -20.61
CA GLU A 854 -3.09 -11.50 -21.22
C GLU A 854 -4.37 -10.89 -20.63
N ALA A 855 -4.46 -10.76 -19.30
CA ALA A 855 -5.63 -10.19 -18.65
C ALA A 855 -5.81 -8.68 -18.89
N ALA A 856 -4.74 -7.95 -19.23
CA ALA A 856 -4.82 -6.55 -19.66
C ALA A 856 -5.34 -6.43 -21.10
N LEU A 857 -4.91 -7.33 -21.99
CA LEU A 857 -5.36 -7.40 -23.40
C LEU A 857 -6.85 -7.74 -23.51
N GLU A 858 -7.34 -8.63 -22.65
CA GLU A 858 -8.74 -9.11 -22.63
C GLU A 858 -9.80 -8.01 -22.44
N ARG A 859 -9.38 -6.82 -21.99
CA ARG A 859 -10.26 -5.73 -21.59
C ARG A 859 -10.49 -4.70 -22.68
N ILE A 860 -9.59 -4.63 -23.67
CA ILE A 860 -9.59 -3.55 -24.67
C ILE A 860 -9.63 -4.13 -26.09
N LYS A 861 -10.46 -3.54 -26.96
CA LYS A 861 -10.59 -3.96 -28.37
C LYS A 861 -9.56 -3.34 -29.31
N ASN A 862 -8.96 -2.22 -28.91
CA ASN A 862 -7.95 -1.51 -29.68
C ASN A 862 -6.71 -1.37 -28.80
N VAL A 863 -5.95 -2.45 -28.67
CA VAL A 863 -4.78 -2.49 -27.76
C VAL A 863 -3.76 -1.42 -28.20
N PRO A 864 -3.39 -0.48 -27.32
CA PRO A 864 -2.32 0.48 -27.59
C PRO A 864 -0.96 -0.20 -27.68
N THR A 865 -0.08 0.30 -28.57
CA THR A 865 1.34 -0.08 -28.58
C THR A 865 2.07 0.74 -27.52
N GLY A 866 2.66 0.08 -26.53
CA GLY A 866 3.36 0.71 -25.41
C GLY A 866 3.44 -0.17 -24.16
N VAL A 867 4.00 0.38 -23.08
CA VAL A 867 4.22 -0.35 -21.82
C VAL A 867 3.10 -0.12 -20.81
N TYR A 868 2.83 -1.09 -19.94
CA TYR A 868 1.69 -1.07 -19.03
C TYR A 868 2.08 -0.70 -17.59
N VAL A 869 1.32 0.22 -16.97
CA VAL A 869 1.49 0.62 -15.56
C VAL A 869 0.71 -0.34 -14.65
N SER A 870 1.39 -1.34 -14.10
CA SER A 870 0.76 -2.38 -13.25
C SER A 870 0.47 -1.89 -11.84
N PHE A 871 1.37 -1.12 -11.23
CA PHE A 871 1.24 -0.64 -9.85
C PHE A 871 1.96 0.69 -9.66
N ARG A 872 1.61 1.40 -8.59
CA ARG A 872 2.21 2.68 -8.20
C ARG A 872 2.31 2.75 -6.68
N PHE A 873 3.48 3.07 -6.16
CA PHE A 873 3.71 3.20 -4.74
C PHE A 873 3.13 4.53 -4.22
N ASN A 874 2.54 4.50 -3.03
CA ASN A 874 2.10 5.73 -2.36
C ASN A 874 3.30 6.62 -2.04
N GLY A 875 3.11 7.94 -2.09
CA GLY A 875 4.20 8.89 -1.87
C GLY A 875 5.20 9.02 -3.03
N SER A 876 4.91 8.40 -4.18
CA SER A 876 5.75 8.48 -5.38
C SER A 876 5.20 9.47 -6.41
N PRO A 877 6.06 10.02 -7.28
CA PRO A 877 5.62 10.80 -8.44
C PRO A 877 4.62 10.06 -9.34
N ALA A 878 4.74 8.74 -9.44
CA ALA A 878 3.88 7.89 -10.27
C ALA A 878 2.40 7.92 -9.89
N LEU A 879 2.01 8.50 -8.76
CA LEU A 879 0.60 8.77 -8.44
C LEU A 879 -0.09 9.73 -9.41
N LYS A 880 0.69 10.49 -10.22
CA LYS A 880 0.17 11.24 -11.36
C LYS A 880 -0.27 10.35 -12.52
N LEU A 881 0.22 9.12 -12.60
CA LEU A 881 -0.19 8.13 -13.57
C LEU A 881 -1.35 7.31 -13.01
N SER A 882 -2.38 7.10 -13.83
CA SER A 882 -3.46 6.16 -13.51
C SER A 882 -2.92 4.73 -13.55
N GLN A 883 -3.29 3.90 -12.57
CA GLN A 883 -2.97 2.48 -12.62
C GLN A 883 -3.76 1.81 -13.75
N GLY A 884 -3.11 0.94 -14.52
CA GLY A 884 -3.73 0.18 -15.60
C GLY A 884 -3.83 0.89 -16.94
N VAL A 885 -2.99 1.90 -17.17
CA VAL A 885 -2.86 2.61 -18.46
C VAL A 885 -1.60 2.17 -19.21
N TRP A 886 -1.61 2.40 -20.52
CA TRP A 886 -0.47 2.21 -21.41
C TRP A 886 0.29 3.53 -21.55
N ILE A 887 1.60 3.51 -21.36
CA ILE A 887 2.50 4.61 -21.72
C ILE A 887 2.93 4.38 -23.17
N VAL A 888 2.55 5.31 -24.05
CA VAL A 888 2.77 5.22 -25.50
C VAL A 888 3.78 6.25 -26.00
N GLU A 889 4.07 7.28 -25.21
CA GLU A 889 5.05 8.32 -25.54
C GLU A 889 5.67 8.90 -24.26
N LEU A 890 6.98 9.15 -24.29
CA LEU A 890 7.71 9.86 -23.24
C LEU A 890 8.54 10.98 -23.87
N GLN A 891 8.28 12.23 -23.47
CA GLN A 891 8.95 13.44 -23.99
C GLN A 891 8.97 13.50 -25.53
N GLY A 892 7.85 13.16 -26.18
CA GLY A 892 7.74 13.17 -27.65
C GLY A 892 8.34 11.94 -28.35
N ARG A 893 8.95 11.00 -27.61
CA ARG A 893 9.48 9.75 -28.16
C ARG A 893 8.46 8.64 -28.02
N GLU A 894 8.18 7.95 -29.11
CA GLU A 894 7.29 6.79 -29.12
C GLU A 894 7.85 5.66 -28.23
N VAL A 895 6.95 5.05 -27.48
CA VAL A 895 7.24 3.91 -26.61
C VAL A 895 6.44 2.73 -27.13
N ASN A 896 7.15 1.71 -27.60
CA ASN A 896 6.53 0.52 -28.19
C ASN A 896 6.66 -0.73 -27.30
N ASP A 897 7.67 -0.73 -26.44
CA ASP A 897 8.09 -1.85 -25.60
C ASP A 897 8.94 -1.31 -24.43
N ILE A 898 9.33 -2.20 -23.52
CA ILE A 898 10.18 -1.85 -22.39
C ILE A 898 11.54 -1.24 -22.80
N ASP A 899 12.15 -1.70 -23.89
CA ASP A 899 13.50 -1.24 -24.27
C ASP A 899 13.48 0.17 -24.89
N SER A 900 12.48 0.49 -25.69
CA SER A 900 12.22 1.83 -26.20
C SER A 900 11.84 2.79 -25.08
N PHE A 901 11.11 2.32 -24.06
CA PHE A 901 10.83 3.09 -22.85
C PHE A 901 12.12 3.47 -22.11
N LEU A 902 13.01 2.50 -21.84
CA LEU A 902 14.30 2.76 -21.19
C LEU A 902 15.18 3.71 -22.02
N LYS A 903 15.25 3.51 -23.35
CA LYS A 903 15.98 4.40 -24.25
C LYS A 903 15.43 5.83 -24.18
N ALA A 904 14.11 6.01 -24.11
CA ALA A 904 13.50 7.32 -24.01
C ALA A 904 13.86 8.01 -22.68
N ILE A 905 13.90 7.26 -21.57
CA ILE A 905 14.32 7.79 -20.27
C ILE A 905 15.79 8.21 -20.30
N TYR A 906 16.70 7.33 -20.70
CA TYR A 906 18.14 7.64 -20.71
C TYR A 906 18.50 8.75 -21.69
N ALA A 907 17.81 8.82 -22.85
CA ALA A 907 17.98 9.93 -23.77
C ALA A 907 17.59 11.25 -23.11
N HIS A 908 16.47 11.27 -22.37
CA HIS A 908 16.04 12.47 -21.66
C HIS A 908 16.99 12.87 -20.52
N GLU A 909 17.47 11.92 -19.73
CA GLU A 909 18.45 12.19 -18.67
C GLU A 909 19.76 12.75 -19.24
N LYS A 910 20.20 12.24 -20.40
CA LYS A 910 21.39 12.74 -21.10
C LYS A 910 21.17 14.17 -21.61
N GLU A 911 20.02 14.48 -22.19
CA GLU A 911 19.68 15.82 -22.66
C GLU A 911 19.67 16.84 -21.52
N ILE A 912 19.10 16.49 -20.37
CA ILE A 912 19.13 17.35 -19.17
C ILE A 912 20.57 17.63 -18.71
N LYS A 913 21.46 16.62 -18.78
CA LYS A 913 22.88 16.77 -18.42
C LYS A 913 23.66 17.65 -19.41
N GLU A 914 23.36 17.53 -20.71
CA GLU A 914 24.04 18.27 -21.77
C GLU A 914 23.54 19.71 -21.91
N LYS A 915 22.26 19.96 -21.62
CA LYS A 915 21.61 21.27 -21.72
C LYS A 915 20.75 21.56 -20.50
N PRO A 916 21.36 21.96 -19.36
CA PRO A 916 20.63 22.25 -18.14
C PRO A 916 19.59 23.37 -18.30
N GLU A 917 19.84 24.32 -19.21
CA GLU A 917 18.91 25.40 -19.55
C GLU A 917 17.59 24.95 -20.22
N GLU A 918 17.57 23.75 -20.83
CA GLU A 918 16.35 23.15 -21.40
C GLU A 918 15.61 22.26 -20.37
N ASN A 919 16.14 22.13 -19.13
CA ASN A 919 15.50 21.37 -18.07
C ASN A 919 14.25 22.10 -17.55
N ASN A 920 13.08 21.51 -17.78
CA ASN A 920 11.79 22.01 -17.31
C ASN A 920 11.57 21.65 -15.83
N ASP A 921 12.47 22.08 -14.93
CA ASP A 921 12.44 21.83 -13.48
C ASP A 921 12.26 20.35 -13.08
N GLY A 922 12.74 19.42 -13.91
CA GLY A 922 12.65 17.97 -13.69
C GLY A 922 11.30 17.34 -14.07
N TYR A 923 10.42 18.05 -14.78
CA TYR A 923 9.16 17.51 -15.29
C TYR A 923 9.33 16.73 -16.60
N VAL A 924 8.68 15.57 -16.67
CA VAL A 924 8.49 14.79 -17.90
C VAL A 924 7.04 14.84 -18.38
N ARG A 925 6.86 14.94 -19.70
CA ARG A 925 5.58 14.80 -20.39
C ARG A 925 5.41 13.34 -20.83
N ILE A 926 4.31 12.74 -20.42
CA ILE A 926 3.99 11.33 -20.67
C ILE A 926 2.62 11.28 -21.35
N LYS A 927 2.52 10.58 -22.48
CA LYS A 927 1.22 10.29 -23.10
C LYS A 927 0.78 8.90 -22.68
N THR A 928 -0.45 8.80 -22.16
CA THR A 928 -1.04 7.54 -21.74
C THR A 928 -2.36 7.27 -22.45
N ILE A 929 -2.69 5.98 -22.60
CA ILE A 929 -4.00 5.53 -23.10
C ILE A 929 -4.62 4.59 -22.07
N SER A 930 -5.88 4.83 -21.71
CA SER A 930 -6.64 3.99 -20.77
C SER A 930 -7.25 2.74 -21.45
N ASP A 931 -7.78 1.83 -20.63
CA ASP A 931 -8.60 0.68 -21.08
C ASP A 931 -9.88 1.09 -21.83
N THR A 932 -10.32 2.34 -21.66
CA THR A 932 -11.45 2.96 -22.36
C THR A 932 -11.06 3.73 -23.62
N ASN A 933 -9.82 3.61 -24.10
CA ASN A 933 -9.24 4.35 -25.23
C ASN A 933 -9.19 5.87 -25.04
N VAL A 934 -9.22 6.36 -23.80
CA VAL A 934 -9.03 7.79 -23.51
C VAL A 934 -7.54 8.09 -23.53
N THR A 935 -7.13 9.03 -24.37
CA THR A 935 -5.75 9.52 -24.42
C THR A 935 -5.60 10.71 -23.49
N GLU A 936 -4.62 10.64 -22.60
CA GLU A 936 -4.27 11.71 -21.68
C GLU A 936 -2.79 12.06 -21.82
N VAL A 937 -2.46 13.33 -21.54
CA VAL A 937 -1.08 13.78 -21.42
C VAL A 937 -0.89 14.25 -19.99
N VAL A 938 0.02 13.59 -19.29
CA VAL A 938 0.34 13.85 -17.89
C VAL A 938 1.74 14.47 -17.82
N THR A 939 1.89 15.50 -17.00
CA THR A 939 3.20 16.00 -16.58
C THR A 939 3.52 15.48 -15.18
N MET A 940 4.74 14.95 -15.02
CA MET A 940 5.18 14.34 -13.76
C MET A 940 6.58 14.84 -13.43
N LYS A 941 6.77 15.41 -12.24
CA LYS A 941 8.10 15.78 -11.75
C LYS A 941 8.83 14.56 -11.21
N LEU A 942 10.01 14.28 -11.75
CA LEU A 942 10.82 13.15 -11.33
C LEU A 942 11.45 13.39 -9.95
N ASP A 943 11.72 12.31 -9.23
CA ASP A 943 12.40 12.31 -7.93
C ASP A 943 13.43 11.17 -7.87
N PRO A 944 14.57 11.30 -8.57
CA PRO A 944 15.56 10.23 -8.66
C PRO A 944 16.26 9.97 -7.32
N HIS A 945 16.21 10.90 -6.36
CA HIS A 945 16.82 10.74 -5.04
C HIS A 945 16.15 9.63 -4.23
N TYR A 946 14.81 9.59 -4.22
CA TYR A 946 14.05 8.57 -3.50
C TYR A 946 13.46 7.46 -4.39
N TRP A 947 13.28 7.74 -5.68
CA TRP A 947 12.63 6.87 -6.66
C TRP A 947 13.48 6.72 -7.92
N GLY A 948 14.58 5.98 -7.79
CA GLY A 948 15.45 5.62 -8.91
C GLY A 948 14.81 4.66 -9.92
N ILE A 949 15.62 4.26 -10.91
CA ILE A 949 15.27 3.27 -11.93
C ILE A 949 15.93 1.95 -11.59
N TRP A 950 15.17 0.86 -11.70
CA TRP A 950 15.68 -0.49 -11.59
C TRP A 950 14.88 -1.42 -12.49
N GLN A 951 15.46 -2.57 -12.82
CA GLN A 951 14.81 -3.60 -13.62
C GLN A 951 14.98 -4.98 -12.98
N LEU A 952 13.96 -5.80 -13.15
CA LEU A 952 14.02 -7.23 -12.91
C LEU A 952 13.94 -7.93 -14.24
N VAL A 953 14.92 -8.77 -14.51
CA VAL A 953 15.00 -9.57 -15.73
C VAL A 953 15.11 -11.04 -15.37
N GLU A 954 14.57 -11.89 -16.23
CA GLU A 954 14.74 -13.32 -16.09
C GLU A 954 16.23 -13.71 -16.15
N ASP A 955 16.65 -14.59 -15.24
CA ASP A 955 17.99 -15.15 -15.20
C ASP A 955 17.94 -16.63 -14.83
N LYS A 956 18.40 -17.49 -15.75
CA LYS A 956 18.40 -18.95 -15.54
C LYS A 956 19.42 -19.39 -14.49
N GLU A 957 20.46 -18.60 -14.22
CA GLU A 957 21.50 -18.93 -13.24
C GLU A 957 21.10 -18.50 -11.83
N ALA A 958 20.21 -17.51 -11.71
CA ALA A 958 19.68 -17.07 -10.42
C ALA A 958 18.82 -18.16 -9.76
N LEU A 959 18.94 -18.27 -8.43
CA LEU A 959 18.18 -19.22 -7.61
C LEU A 959 16.66 -19.04 -7.80
N THR A 960 16.20 -17.78 -7.83
CA THR A 960 14.79 -17.41 -8.01
C THR A 960 14.35 -17.38 -9.47
N GLY A 961 15.27 -17.55 -10.42
CA GLY A 961 15.00 -17.37 -11.84
C GLY A 961 14.99 -15.90 -12.30
N TRP A 962 15.33 -14.96 -11.41
CA TRP A 962 15.31 -13.52 -11.68
C TRP A 962 16.55 -12.82 -11.14
N LYS A 963 16.94 -11.74 -11.84
CA LYS A 963 18.05 -10.89 -11.46
C LYS A 963 17.59 -9.44 -11.35
N PHE A 964 17.91 -8.83 -10.21
CA PHE A 964 17.79 -7.40 -9.99
C PHE A 964 18.98 -6.66 -10.61
N ILE A 965 18.69 -5.65 -11.42
CA ILE A 965 19.68 -4.79 -12.06
C ILE A 965 19.27 -3.34 -11.79
N GLU A 966 20.20 -2.56 -11.29
CA GLU A 966 20.02 -1.12 -11.08
C GLU A 966 20.82 -0.34 -12.13
N SER A 967 20.26 0.78 -12.56
CA SER A 967 20.76 1.63 -13.63
C SER A 967 21.68 2.74 -13.14
#